data_AF-A0A2V7VRE3-F1
#
_entry.id   AF-A0A2V7VRE3-F1
#
_cell.length_a   1.000
_cell.length_b   1.000
_cell.length_c   1.000
_cell.angle_alpha   90.00
_cell.angle_beta   90.00
_cell.angle_gamma   90.00
#
_symmetry.space_group_name_H-M   'P 1'
#
loop_
_entity.id
_entity.type
_entity.pdbx_description
1 polymer ?
#
loop_
_entity_poly.entity_id
_entity_poly.type
_entity_poly.pdbx_seq_one_letter_code
_entity_poly.pdbx_strand_id
1 'polypeptide(L)'
;MDTNPEELQWALFDLQRYLLDQIPPLTASEAVAALMTQPPQVLIREVRSWALEQGRMQTASMSDFLFHALRKVHLVGALKLIDREVADAYLTSVIPLALEACPAEERELLRTNLLTLRDSREIGSATVGVHLTRLESANVVKQSAPTEVTGDVARTARRLSLVIERLSERVASAVSGSATPSSPQQFTVDPNASQLVAMAAASSTSEQELEEYIRTLQPYTGESDPDKLFKVLADGVPKWEIALPRRSAPIEAMHRIIQLTPSVIGAAKRFRELMAEAIAQFNGGSLPAAVAMLELADLVIAEKKLDPTVVDRVRSDAVESISSEQLRKYAENKTKHVLLRNALGFFPTLTRQSLLQELRGEVRPERRRALLGLLEAYGHAGRMSSLAELEVELARPPDEVDTYYLRNLIYLLHRITRETDEDIDKELDLLGRATARGQNIYVIKEAILPLGYIKAEGAVKVLVTRLAEFEALLVRKDTSLYPMDEMGKVVDRIVAALARIATPNALLAIARHGMKPNPLLGDTRARLASLSQHDLSFDTETVNVLVKTIREDLPTKVFGKLIATRQQPLRLIEALSSTRSEVVEKLFAEIVEKFGDHDVGRAAAAALANLASLGKAKGREAQAATLTGDLEFFALPSLMQSLAETQATGIVTLSNKQGQTSGKLLFLNGKFVDAQTGHLRGIDAMYQLLERPVTGGFAFVPQPPLNVKTKSEPLDIMGLLFEGIRRHDELRQAVILVPDDLALQPTSVKPTPDPEENDPAVIREVWVKASGGTRVSDWEPQVATDAYRIRRLVMRWLEEGALQPVVTA
;
A
#
# COMPACT_ATOMS: atom_id res chain seq x y z
N MET A 1 19.68 -17.61 -45.27
CA MET A 1 18.56 -17.30 -44.36
C MET A 1 19.13 -16.31 -43.37
N ASP A 2 18.78 -15.04 -43.53
CA ASP A 2 19.33 -13.95 -42.72
C ASP A 2 18.60 -13.92 -41.39
N THR A 3 19.21 -14.48 -40.35
CA THR A 3 18.81 -14.20 -38.96
C THR A 3 18.87 -12.70 -38.71
N ASN A 4 17.83 -12.16 -38.08
CA ASN A 4 17.76 -10.76 -37.70
C ASN A 4 19.02 -10.39 -36.88
N PRO A 5 19.74 -9.29 -37.20
CA PRO A 5 20.90 -8.84 -36.41
C PRO A 5 20.62 -8.73 -34.91
N GLU A 6 19.38 -8.41 -34.53
CA GLU A 6 18.93 -8.37 -33.14
C GLU A 6 18.85 -9.77 -32.52
N GLU A 7 18.24 -10.74 -33.20
CA GLU A 7 18.16 -12.14 -32.74
C GLU A 7 19.55 -12.76 -32.55
N LEU A 8 20.50 -12.42 -33.44
CA LEU A 8 21.88 -12.87 -33.31
C LEU A 8 22.56 -12.27 -32.06
N GLN A 9 22.31 -11.00 -31.74
CA GLN A 9 22.85 -10.36 -30.54
C GLN A 9 22.28 -10.97 -29.26
N TRP A 10 20.97 -11.28 -29.24
CA TRP A 10 20.33 -11.98 -28.12
C TRP A 10 20.91 -13.39 -27.91
N ALA A 11 21.11 -14.13 -29.00
CA ALA A 11 21.67 -15.47 -28.94
C ALA A 11 23.13 -15.47 -28.42
N LEU A 12 23.93 -14.48 -28.81
CA LEU A 12 25.30 -14.28 -28.28
C LEU A 12 25.29 -13.91 -26.79
N PHE A 13 24.35 -13.06 -26.35
CA PHE A 13 24.21 -12.66 -24.95
C PHE A 13 23.81 -13.83 -24.04
N ASP A 14 22.82 -14.63 -24.46
CA ASP A 14 22.40 -15.79 -23.66
C ASP A 14 23.46 -16.90 -23.67
N LEU A 15 24.26 -17.04 -24.74
CA LEU A 15 25.45 -17.89 -24.73
C LEU A 15 26.44 -17.45 -23.65
N GLN A 16 26.76 -16.16 -23.53
CA GLN A 16 27.67 -15.67 -22.48
C GLN A 16 27.15 -15.97 -21.07
N ARG A 17 25.86 -15.72 -20.81
CA ARG A 17 25.21 -16.03 -19.53
C ARG A 17 25.25 -17.52 -19.22
N TYR A 18 25.08 -18.37 -20.24
CA TYR A 18 25.18 -19.81 -20.10
C TYR A 18 26.61 -20.27 -19.79
N LEU A 19 27.61 -19.70 -20.47
CA LEU A 19 29.03 -19.95 -20.18
C LEU A 19 29.44 -19.54 -18.77
N LEU A 20 28.78 -18.53 -18.19
CA LEU A 20 28.94 -18.06 -16.82
C LEU A 20 28.07 -18.78 -15.77
N ASP A 21 27.34 -19.84 -16.15
CA ASP A 21 26.42 -20.59 -15.26
C ASP A 21 25.26 -19.74 -14.67
N GLN A 22 24.92 -18.61 -15.29
CA GLN A 22 23.85 -17.72 -14.84
C GLN A 22 22.45 -18.18 -15.30
N ILE A 23 22.39 -19.04 -16.32
CA ILE A 23 21.15 -19.65 -16.81
C ILE A 23 21.36 -21.16 -17.04
N PRO A 24 20.32 -22.00 -16.82
CA PRO A 24 20.42 -23.44 -17.03
C PRO A 24 20.39 -23.80 -18.53
N PRO A 25 20.85 -25.02 -18.92
CA PRO A 25 20.90 -25.46 -20.32
C PRO A 25 19.57 -25.36 -21.08
N LEU A 26 18.44 -25.57 -20.38
CA LEU A 26 17.09 -25.46 -20.96
C LEU A 26 16.84 -24.04 -21.50
N THR A 27 17.16 -23.01 -20.70
CA THR A 27 16.98 -21.60 -21.06
C THR A 27 17.94 -21.17 -22.17
N ALA A 28 19.14 -21.75 -22.23
CA ALA A 28 20.14 -21.44 -23.26
C ALA A 28 19.92 -22.18 -24.59
N SER A 29 19.01 -23.17 -24.65
CA SER A 29 18.89 -24.07 -25.79
C SER A 29 18.49 -23.38 -27.09
N GLU A 30 17.54 -22.43 -27.04
CA GLU A 30 17.11 -21.66 -28.21
C GLU A 30 18.24 -20.75 -28.74
N ALA A 31 19.01 -20.13 -27.85
CA ALA A 31 20.16 -19.30 -28.21
C ALA A 31 21.29 -20.13 -28.86
N VAL A 32 21.61 -21.30 -28.31
CA VAL A 32 22.60 -22.22 -28.89
C VAL A 32 22.12 -22.71 -30.26
N ALA A 33 20.84 -23.06 -30.41
CA ALA A 33 20.28 -23.48 -31.70
C ALA A 33 20.35 -22.35 -32.73
N ALA A 34 20.03 -21.11 -32.35
CA ALA A 34 20.13 -19.94 -33.22
C ALA A 34 21.58 -19.69 -33.66
N LEU A 35 22.56 -19.80 -32.77
CA LEU A 35 23.98 -19.66 -33.12
C LEU A 35 24.48 -20.79 -34.03
N MET A 36 23.94 -21.99 -33.91
CA MET A 36 24.29 -23.11 -34.78
C MET A 36 23.82 -22.93 -36.23
N THR A 37 22.88 -22.00 -36.49
CA THR A 37 22.51 -21.59 -37.86
C THR A 37 23.52 -20.62 -38.48
N GLN A 38 24.45 -20.09 -37.69
CA GLN A 38 25.48 -19.15 -38.11
C GLN A 38 26.81 -19.82 -38.45
N PRO A 39 27.70 -19.18 -39.21
CA PRO A 39 29.04 -19.68 -39.44
C PRO A 39 29.79 -19.94 -38.11
N PRO A 40 30.56 -21.04 -37.99
CA PRO A 40 31.22 -21.44 -36.73
C PRO A 40 32.22 -20.39 -36.20
N GLN A 41 32.66 -19.47 -37.06
CA GLN A 41 33.48 -18.32 -36.70
C GLN A 41 32.78 -17.37 -35.72
N VAL A 42 31.45 -17.28 -35.77
CA VAL A 42 30.66 -16.41 -34.89
C VAL A 42 30.70 -16.94 -33.45
N LEU A 43 30.41 -18.24 -33.27
CA LEU A 43 30.47 -18.90 -31.97
C LEU A 43 31.89 -18.84 -31.39
N ILE A 44 32.91 -19.20 -32.18
CA ILE A 44 34.27 -19.28 -31.65
C ILE A 44 34.87 -17.91 -31.31
N ARG A 45 34.48 -16.85 -32.03
CA ARG A 45 34.87 -15.48 -31.70
C ARG A 45 34.36 -15.10 -30.31
N GLU A 46 33.11 -15.44 -30.03
CA GLU A 46 32.48 -15.15 -28.74
C GLU A 46 33.09 -15.98 -27.61
N VAL A 47 33.23 -17.30 -27.83
CA VAL A 47 33.87 -18.21 -26.88
C VAL A 47 35.31 -17.79 -26.58
N ARG A 48 36.07 -17.32 -27.58
CA ARG A 48 37.42 -16.80 -27.38
C ARG A 48 37.43 -15.49 -26.60
N SER A 49 36.51 -14.57 -26.89
CA SER A 49 36.36 -13.32 -26.16
C SER A 49 36.08 -13.59 -24.68
N TRP A 50 35.11 -14.47 -24.42
CA TRP A 50 34.78 -14.95 -23.08
C TRP A 50 35.98 -15.62 -22.41
N ALA A 51 36.68 -16.54 -23.07
CA ALA A 51 37.83 -17.25 -22.50
C ALA A 51 39.00 -16.30 -22.15
N LEU A 52 39.24 -15.26 -22.97
CA LEU A 52 40.24 -14.23 -22.67
C LEU A 52 39.85 -13.38 -21.46
N GLU A 53 38.56 -13.06 -21.33
CA GLU A 53 38.04 -12.31 -20.19
C GLU A 53 38.07 -13.14 -18.91
N GLN A 54 37.69 -14.41 -18.98
CA GLN A 54 37.80 -15.34 -17.85
C GLN A 54 39.25 -15.61 -17.47
N GLY A 55 40.19 -15.69 -18.42
CA GLY A 55 41.61 -15.81 -18.15
C GLY A 55 42.23 -14.60 -17.45
N ARG A 56 41.58 -13.44 -17.45
CA ARG A 56 41.98 -12.29 -16.61
C ARG A 56 41.49 -12.40 -15.17
N MET A 57 40.44 -13.19 -14.93
CA MET A 57 39.76 -13.28 -13.63
C MET A 57 39.99 -14.60 -12.90
N GLN A 58 40.36 -15.67 -13.61
CA GLN A 58 40.58 -17.00 -13.05
C GLN A 58 41.89 -17.61 -13.55
N THR A 59 42.42 -18.59 -12.80
CA THR A 59 43.76 -19.16 -12.98
C THR A 59 43.81 -20.37 -13.92
N ALA A 60 42.75 -20.64 -14.69
CA ALA A 60 42.69 -21.77 -15.62
C ALA A 60 43.38 -21.45 -16.96
N SER A 61 43.85 -22.49 -17.67
CA SER A 61 44.51 -22.30 -18.96
C SER A 61 43.53 -21.92 -20.07
N MET A 62 44.02 -21.37 -21.18
CA MET A 62 43.17 -21.05 -22.34
C MET A 62 42.52 -22.33 -22.88
N SER A 63 43.23 -23.46 -22.86
CA SER A 63 42.67 -24.76 -23.21
C SER A 63 41.52 -25.19 -22.31
N ASP A 64 41.57 -24.92 -21.00
CA ASP A 64 40.51 -25.27 -20.06
C ASP A 64 39.23 -24.48 -20.30
N PHE A 65 39.34 -23.17 -20.56
CA PHE A 65 38.17 -22.34 -20.87
C PHE A 65 37.54 -22.72 -22.21
N LEU A 66 38.35 -22.90 -23.26
CA LEU A 66 37.85 -23.34 -24.57
C LEU A 66 37.16 -24.71 -24.47
N PHE A 67 37.75 -25.64 -23.71
CA PHE A 67 37.14 -26.94 -23.44
C PHE A 67 35.83 -26.81 -22.67
N HIS A 68 35.78 -26.00 -21.62
CA HIS A 68 34.58 -25.76 -20.81
C HIS A 68 33.42 -25.22 -21.65
N ALA A 69 33.70 -24.22 -22.49
CA ALA A 69 32.68 -23.59 -23.33
C ALA A 69 32.11 -24.56 -24.37
N LEU A 70 32.97 -25.31 -25.06
CA LEU A 70 32.52 -26.29 -26.06
C LEU A 70 31.82 -27.49 -25.40
N ARG A 71 32.23 -27.88 -24.20
CA ARG A 71 31.52 -28.89 -23.39
C ARG A 71 30.11 -28.44 -23.03
N LYS A 72 29.90 -27.16 -22.70
CA LYS A 72 28.56 -26.61 -22.44
C LYS A 72 27.68 -26.63 -23.68
N VAL A 73 28.21 -26.24 -24.84
CA VAL A 73 27.47 -26.36 -26.12
C VAL A 73 27.11 -27.83 -26.41
N HIS A 74 28.04 -28.76 -26.18
CA HIS A 74 27.78 -30.20 -26.32
C HIS A 74 26.72 -30.71 -25.32
N LEU A 75 26.69 -30.18 -24.09
CA LEU A 75 25.74 -30.57 -23.05
C LEU A 75 24.28 -30.34 -23.46
N VAL A 76 24.01 -29.26 -24.21
CA VAL A 76 22.65 -28.96 -24.71
C VAL A 76 22.15 -30.08 -25.65
N GLY A 77 23.02 -30.59 -26.54
CA GLY A 77 22.71 -31.73 -27.40
C GLY A 77 22.64 -33.06 -26.62
N ALA A 78 23.51 -33.26 -25.64
CA ALA A 78 23.48 -34.45 -24.78
C ALA A 78 22.20 -34.56 -23.95
N LEU A 79 21.62 -33.43 -23.54
CA LEU A 79 20.34 -33.34 -22.83
C LEU A 79 19.10 -33.43 -23.75
N LYS A 80 19.29 -33.68 -25.05
CA LYS A 80 18.21 -33.73 -26.07
C LYS A 80 17.40 -32.44 -26.19
N LEU A 81 18.01 -31.29 -25.87
CA LEU A 81 17.38 -29.97 -26.04
C LEU A 81 17.52 -29.46 -27.48
N ILE A 82 18.52 -29.97 -28.21
CA ILE A 82 18.74 -29.77 -29.65
C ILE A 82 19.05 -31.16 -30.25
N ASP A 83 18.79 -31.33 -31.54
CA ASP A 83 19.18 -32.54 -32.27
C ASP A 83 20.69 -32.80 -32.11
N ARG A 84 21.03 -33.99 -31.62
CA ARG A 84 22.40 -34.36 -31.27
C ARG A 84 23.30 -34.48 -32.50
N GLU A 85 22.78 -35.00 -33.62
CA GLU A 85 23.58 -35.16 -34.84
C GLU A 85 23.92 -33.79 -35.42
N VAL A 86 23.00 -32.83 -35.32
CA VAL A 86 23.22 -31.44 -35.73
C VAL A 86 24.24 -30.74 -34.81
N ALA A 87 24.15 -30.95 -33.49
CA ALA A 87 25.10 -30.41 -32.52
C ALA A 87 26.52 -30.97 -32.71
N ASP A 88 26.65 -32.28 -32.91
CA ASP A 88 27.95 -32.94 -33.11
C ASP A 88 28.58 -32.53 -34.46
N ALA A 89 27.78 -32.42 -35.53
CA ALA A 89 28.25 -31.92 -36.82
C ALA A 89 28.73 -30.46 -36.73
N TYR A 90 27.99 -29.60 -36.02
CA TYR A 90 28.38 -28.22 -35.82
C TYR A 90 29.67 -28.10 -35.00
N LEU A 91 29.77 -28.81 -33.87
CA LEU A 91 30.98 -28.82 -33.04
C LEU A 91 32.21 -29.33 -33.81
N THR A 92 32.03 -30.31 -34.71
CA THR A 92 33.10 -30.79 -35.60
C THR A 92 33.67 -29.67 -36.48
N SER A 93 32.84 -28.72 -36.90
CA SER A 93 33.29 -27.54 -37.66
C SER A 93 33.94 -26.45 -36.80
N VAL A 94 33.65 -26.41 -35.50
CA VAL A 94 34.16 -25.42 -34.53
C VAL A 94 35.52 -25.85 -33.95
N ILE A 95 35.76 -27.16 -33.77
CA ILE A 95 36.99 -27.69 -33.15
C ILE A 95 38.28 -27.19 -33.82
N PRO A 96 38.44 -27.19 -35.17
CA PRO A 96 39.64 -26.65 -35.80
C PRO A 96 39.89 -25.17 -35.45
N LEU A 97 38.83 -24.37 -35.40
CA LEU A 97 38.90 -22.95 -35.07
C LEU A 97 39.26 -22.72 -33.59
N ALA A 98 38.80 -23.61 -32.69
CA ALA A 98 39.18 -23.60 -31.28
C ALA A 98 40.66 -23.94 -31.07
N LEU A 99 41.19 -24.90 -31.85
CA LEU A 99 42.61 -25.25 -31.82
C LEU A 99 43.49 -24.10 -32.36
N GLU A 100 43.03 -23.37 -33.37
CA GLU A 100 43.71 -22.16 -33.86
C GLU A 100 43.71 -21.03 -32.83
N ALA A 101 42.63 -20.86 -32.08
CA ALA A 101 42.49 -19.87 -31.02
C ALA A 101 43.31 -20.19 -29.76
N CYS A 102 43.73 -21.44 -29.58
CA CYS A 102 44.53 -21.92 -28.45
C CYS A 102 46.05 -21.71 -28.68
N PRO A 103 46.82 -21.31 -27.66
CA PRO A 103 48.29 -21.20 -27.73
C PRO A 103 48.95 -22.51 -28.16
N ALA A 104 50.02 -22.44 -28.98
CA ALA A 104 50.64 -23.62 -29.59
C ALA A 104 51.05 -24.71 -28.60
N GLU A 105 51.44 -24.32 -27.39
CA GLU A 105 51.88 -25.21 -26.30
C GLU A 105 50.73 -26.04 -25.70
N GLU A 106 49.49 -25.55 -25.77
CA GLU A 106 48.31 -26.19 -25.16
C GLU A 106 47.40 -26.90 -26.18
N ARG A 107 47.68 -26.78 -27.49
CA ARG A 107 46.82 -27.31 -28.57
C ARG A 107 46.62 -28.82 -28.50
N GLU A 108 47.67 -29.57 -28.18
CA GLU A 108 47.58 -31.04 -28.14
C GLU A 108 46.73 -31.52 -26.95
N LEU A 109 46.79 -30.80 -25.83
CA LEU A 109 45.94 -31.03 -24.66
C LEU A 109 44.46 -30.75 -24.98
N LEU A 110 44.17 -29.58 -25.58
CA LEU A 110 42.81 -29.22 -26.01
C LEU A 110 42.26 -30.22 -27.04
N ARG A 111 43.09 -30.64 -28.01
CA ARG A 111 42.72 -31.63 -29.03
C ARG A 111 42.33 -32.96 -28.38
N THR A 112 43.11 -33.43 -27.42
CA THR A 112 42.85 -34.67 -26.69
C THR A 112 41.54 -34.58 -25.91
N ASN A 113 41.31 -33.48 -25.17
CA ASN A 113 40.10 -33.27 -24.38
C ASN A 113 38.82 -33.14 -25.25
N LEU A 114 38.89 -32.49 -26.41
CA LEU A 114 37.74 -32.37 -27.31
C LEU A 114 37.42 -33.69 -28.04
N LEU A 115 38.43 -34.52 -28.33
CA LEU A 115 38.21 -35.86 -28.86
C LEU A 115 37.55 -36.79 -27.84
N THR A 116 37.97 -36.74 -26.57
CA THR A 116 37.34 -37.53 -25.50
C THR A 116 35.92 -37.07 -25.19
N LEU A 117 35.63 -35.76 -25.29
CA LEU A 117 34.26 -35.22 -25.15
C LEU A 117 33.31 -35.83 -26.19
N ARG A 118 33.75 -35.98 -27.44
CA ARG A 118 32.96 -36.56 -28.53
C ARG A 118 32.64 -38.04 -28.30
N ASP A 119 33.60 -38.78 -27.75
CA ASP A 119 33.49 -40.23 -27.56
C ASP A 119 32.75 -40.58 -26.24
N SER A 120 32.54 -39.61 -25.35
CA SER A 120 31.86 -39.76 -24.06
C SER A 120 30.33 -39.77 -24.20
N ARG A 121 29.68 -40.87 -23.79
CA ARG A 121 28.21 -41.01 -23.81
C ARG A 121 27.51 -40.71 -22.48
N GLU A 122 28.23 -40.45 -21.39
CA GLU A 122 27.67 -40.24 -20.05
C GLU A 122 28.11 -38.90 -19.43
N ILE A 123 27.17 -38.22 -18.75
CA ILE A 123 27.34 -36.88 -18.16
C ILE A 123 27.78 -37.03 -16.70
N GLY A 124 29.05 -36.74 -16.40
CA GLY A 124 29.58 -36.62 -15.03
C GLY A 124 30.05 -35.19 -14.71
N SER A 125 29.51 -34.59 -13.65
CA SER A 125 29.91 -33.29 -13.10
C SER A 125 31.12 -33.46 -12.18
N ALA A 126 32.24 -32.81 -12.49
CA ALA A 126 33.36 -32.64 -11.57
C ALA A 126 33.82 -31.18 -11.61
N THR A 127 33.69 -30.51 -10.46
CA THR A 127 34.18 -29.16 -10.15
C THR A 127 35.64 -29.24 -9.72
N VAL A 128 36.51 -28.42 -10.32
CA VAL A 128 37.90 -28.22 -9.86
C VAL A 128 37.97 -26.83 -9.22
N GLY A 129 38.33 -26.78 -7.94
CA GLY A 129 38.60 -25.54 -7.22
C GLY A 129 40.11 -25.30 -7.10
N VAL A 130 40.55 -24.03 -7.23
CA VAL A 130 41.94 -23.62 -6.94
C VAL A 130 41.98 -22.25 -6.28
N HIS A 131 42.86 -22.16 -5.28
CA HIS A 131 43.15 -21.06 -4.35
C HIS A 131 43.73 -19.77 -4.97
N LEU A 132 43.37 -18.64 -4.36
CA LEU A 132 43.83 -17.27 -4.67
C LEU A 132 45.15 -16.90 -3.96
N THR A 133 46.01 -16.15 -4.66
CA THR A 133 47.04 -15.31 -4.03
C THR A 133 47.05 -13.92 -4.69
N ARG A 134 47.06 -12.91 -3.82
CA ARG A 134 46.93 -11.45 -4.01
C ARG A 134 48.16 -10.82 -4.68
N LEU A 135 47.97 -9.77 -5.49
CA LEU A 135 48.96 -8.70 -5.72
C LEU A 135 48.26 -7.38 -6.14
N GLU A 136 48.75 -6.29 -5.57
CA GLU A 136 48.25 -4.91 -5.61
C GLU A 136 48.74 -4.16 -6.87
N SER A 137 48.03 -3.11 -7.30
CA SER A 137 48.63 -1.86 -7.84
C SER A 137 47.59 -0.75 -8.09
N ALA A 138 47.96 0.46 -7.68
CA ALA A 138 47.23 1.72 -7.75
C ALA A 138 47.35 2.44 -9.10
N ASN A 139 46.39 3.32 -9.43
CA ASN A 139 46.66 4.71 -9.85
C ASN A 139 45.38 5.54 -10.05
N VAL A 140 45.40 6.75 -9.47
CA VAL A 140 44.36 7.79 -9.54
C VAL A 140 44.73 8.80 -10.63
N VAL A 141 43.76 9.24 -11.44
CA VAL A 141 43.86 10.47 -12.25
C VAL A 141 42.63 11.34 -11.98
N LYS A 142 42.89 12.61 -11.61
CA LYS A 142 41.93 13.68 -11.31
C LYS A 142 41.33 14.28 -12.58
N GLN A 143 40.04 14.64 -12.54
CA GLN A 143 39.51 15.83 -13.21
C GLN A 143 38.22 16.36 -12.54
N SER A 144 38.03 17.67 -12.68
CA SER A 144 37.33 18.64 -11.81
C SER A 144 35.82 18.84 -12.09
N ALA A 145 35.05 19.12 -11.02
CA ALA A 145 33.59 19.35 -11.02
C ALA A 145 33.19 20.82 -10.71
N PRO A 146 31.92 21.24 -10.97
CA PRO A 146 31.36 22.58 -10.76
C PRO A 146 30.77 22.82 -9.35
N THR A 147 30.80 24.07 -8.89
CA THR A 147 31.15 24.45 -7.51
C THR A 147 30.03 24.50 -6.44
N GLU A 148 28.75 24.30 -6.74
CA GLU A 148 27.68 24.32 -5.68
C GLU A 148 27.18 22.93 -5.28
N VAL A 149 26.93 22.03 -6.24
CA VAL A 149 26.60 20.61 -5.97
C VAL A 149 27.78 19.90 -5.27
N THR A 150 29.01 20.34 -5.53
CA THR A 150 30.22 19.81 -4.88
C THR A 150 30.25 20.06 -3.38
N GLY A 151 29.57 21.11 -2.87
CA GLY A 151 29.60 21.45 -1.45
C GLY A 151 28.88 20.42 -0.58
N ASP A 152 27.68 20.01 -0.99
CA ASP A 152 26.87 19.03 -0.26
C ASP A 152 27.40 17.59 -0.43
N VAL A 153 27.88 17.23 -1.63
CA VAL A 153 28.57 15.94 -1.84
C VAL A 153 29.83 15.88 -1.00
N ALA A 154 30.65 16.94 -0.95
CA ALA A 154 31.83 16.98 -0.10
C ALA A 154 31.52 16.96 1.40
N ARG A 155 30.40 17.57 1.83
CA ARG A 155 29.94 17.48 3.23
C ARG A 155 29.52 16.05 3.56
N THR A 156 28.81 15.38 2.66
CA THR A 156 28.32 14.01 2.84
C THR A 156 29.47 12.99 2.81
N ALA A 157 30.45 13.19 1.94
CA ALA A 157 31.68 12.40 1.91
C ALA A 157 32.49 12.55 3.22
N ARG A 158 32.61 13.77 3.77
CA ARG A 158 33.23 13.98 5.10
C ARG A 158 32.52 13.23 6.20
N ARG A 159 31.18 13.31 6.24
CA ARG A 159 30.33 12.56 7.19
C ARG A 159 30.59 11.07 7.09
N LEU A 160 30.62 10.53 5.87
CA LEU A 160 30.89 9.12 5.63
C LEU A 160 32.29 8.71 6.12
N SER A 161 33.32 9.51 5.84
CA SER A 161 34.68 9.25 6.31
C SER A 161 34.76 9.19 7.84
N LEU A 162 34.13 10.13 8.56
CA LEU A 162 34.09 10.12 10.03
C LEU A 162 33.41 8.85 10.59
N VAL A 163 32.36 8.39 9.92
CA VAL A 163 31.65 7.17 10.30
C VAL A 163 32.52 5.93 10.05
N ILE A 164 33.17 5.85 8.89
CA ILE A 164 34.09 4.75 8.54
C ILE A 164 35.26 4.68 9.53
N GLU A 165 35.90 5.82 9.83
CA GLU A 165 37.00 5.93 10.78
C GLU A 165 36.58 5.37 12.15
N ARG A 166 35.46 5.86 12.70
CA ARG A 166 34.94 5.37 13.99
C ARG A 166 34.58 3.88 13.96
N LEU A 167 33.91 3.41 12.91
CA LEU A 167 33.57 1.99 12.77
C LEU A 167 34.84 1.12 12.74
N SER A 168 35.88 1.59 12.03
CA SER A 168 37.17 0.91 11.97
C SER A 168 37.90 0.89 13.32
N GLU A 169 37.84 1.98 14.10
CA GLU A 169 38.41 2.05 15.45
C GLU A 169 37.72 1.10 16.43
N ARG A 170 36.38 0.97 16.35
CA ARG A 170 35.63 -0.02 17.15
C ARG A 170 36.10 -1.45 16.87
N VAL A 171 36.29 -1.79 15.60
CA VAL A 171 36.79 -3.11 15.20
C VAL A 171 38.23 -3.30 15.68
N ALA A 172 39.09 -2.30 15.53
CA ALA A 172 40.48 -2.35 16.00
C ALA A 172 40.57 -2.53 17.53
N SER A 173 39.71 -1.84 18.29
CA SER A 173 39.61 -1.97 19.75
C SER A 173 39.08 -3.35 20.18
N ALA A 174 38.08 -3.89 19.47
CA ALA A 174 37.55 -5.24 19.72
C ALA A 174 38.59 -6.34 19.45
N VAL A 175 39.46 -6.17 18.45
CA VAL A 175 40.55 -7.11 18.12
C VAL A 175 41.72 -7.00 19.11
N SER A 176 41.97 -5.81 19.66
CA SER A 176 43.07 -5.56 20.61
C SER A 176 42.73 -5.99 22.06
N GLY A 177 41.44 -6.20 22.36
CA GLY A 177 40.93 -6.53 23.69
C GLY A 177 40.66 -8.01 24.00
N SER A 178 41.27 -8.97 23.30
CA SER A 178 40.98 -10.40 23.55
C SER A 178 41.92 -11.06 24.56
N ALA A 179 41.44 -11.22 25.80
CA ALA A 179 41.71 -12.43 26.56
C ALA A 179 40.80 -13.55 26.01
N THR A 180 41.37 -14.53 25.32
CA THR A 180 40.78 -15.81 24.83
C THR A 180 39.39 -15.77 24.17
N PRO A 181 39.27 -16.03 22.85
CA PRO A 181 37.98 -16.14 22.19
C PRO A 181 37.34 -17.51 22.46
N SER A 182 36.20 -17.52 23.15
CA SER A 182 35.27 -18.63 23.08
C SER A 182 34.03 -18.17 22.32
N SER A 183 33.81 -18.81 21.16
CA SER A 183 32.78 -18.56 20.14
C SER A 183 33.21 -17.62 18.99
N PRO A 184 32.91 -17.98 17.72
CA PRO A 184 33.10 -17.07 16.60
C PRO A 184 32.22 -15.84 16.81
N GLN A 185 32.85 -14.69 17.01
CA GLN A 185 32.17 -13.41 17.11
C GLN A 185 31.44 -13.15 15.78
N GLN A 186 30.14 -13.36 15.77
CA GLN A 186 29.26 -12.82 14.74
C GLN A 186 29.35 -11.29 14.84
N PHE A 187 29.99 -10.65 13.86
CA PHE A 187 29.86 -9.21 13.65
C PHE A 187 28.36 -8.93 13.52
N THR A 188 27.76 -8.28 14.52
CA THR A 188 26.35 -7.90 14.48
C THR A 188 26.21 -6.83 13.41
N VAL A 189 25.37 -7.10 12.39
CA VAL A 189 24.97 -6.13 11.37
C VAL A 189 24.61 -4.81 12.03
N ASP A 190 25.17 -3.70 11.54
CA ASP A 190 24.84 -2.38 12.08
C ASP A 190 23.33 -2.14 11.88
N PRO A 191 22.57 -1.79 12.93
CA PRO A 191 21.15 -1.49 12.81
C PRO A 191 20.84 -0.35 11.81
N ASN A 192 21.85 0.41 11.38
CA ASN A 192 21.75 1.50 10.41
C ASN A 192 22.35 1.18 9.03
N ALA A 193 22.51 -0.10 8.66
CA ALA A 193 23.10 -0.52 7.39
C ALA A 193 22.51 0.20 6.15
N SER A 194 21.19 0.37 6.08
CA SER A 194 20.50 1.07 4.98
C SER A 194 20.94 2.51 4.82
N GLN A 195 21.14 3.21 5.93
CA GLN A 195 21.56 4.61 5.91
C GLN A 195 23.06 4.75 5.59
N LEU A 196 23.90 3.79 5.99
CA LEU A 196 25.31 3.75 5.57
C LEU A 196 25.43 3.62 4.04
N VAL A 197 24.64 2.71 3.45
CA VAL A 197 24.55 2.56 1.99
C VAL A 197 24.00 3.84 1.34
N ALA A 198 23.00 4.49 1.96
CA ALA A 198 22.46 5.75 1.46
C ALA A 198 23.49 6.89 1.48
N MET A 199 24.30 6.99 2.54
CA MET A 199 25.40 7.95 2.63
C MET A 199 26.49 7.67 1.59
N ALA A 200 26.82 6.40 1.34
CA ALA A 200 27.76 6.01 0.28
C ALA A 200 27.25 6.44 -1.10
N ALA A 201 25.99 6.14 -1.43
CA ALA A 201 25.37 6.55 -2.69
C ALA A 201 25.36 8.08 -2.87
N ALA A 202 24.98 8.83 -1.82
CA ALA A 202 24.97 10.29 -1.85
C ALA A 202 26.37 10.92 -1.97
N SER A 203 27.39 10.27 -1.41
CA SER A 203 28.78 10.74 -1.46
C SER A 203 29.47 10.40 -2.79
N SER A 204 28.90 9.52 -3.60
CA SER A 204 29.53 9.01 -4.81
C SER A 204 29.22 9.86 -6.04
N THR A 205 30.28 10.14 -6.81
CA THR A 205 30.22 10.84 -8.09
C THR A 205 30.34 9.91 -9.29
N SER A 206 30.79 8.66 -9.06
CA SER A 206 30.91 7.61 -10.08
C SER A 206 30.53 6.23 -9.51
N GLU A 207 30.29 5.26 -10.39
CA GLU A 207 30.04 3.87 -10.01
C GLU A 207 31.23 3.24 -9.28
N GLN A 208 32.47 3.54 -9.70
CA GLN A 208 33.70 3.02 -9.08
C GLN A 208 33.86 3.50 -7.64
N GLU A 209 33.61 4.79 -7.39
CA GLU A 209 33.67 5.38 -6.05
C GLU A 209 32.60 4.77 -5.12
N LEU A 210 31.40 4.52 -5.66
CA LEU A 210 30.35 3.82 -4.94
C LEU A 210 30.78 2.40 -4.56
N GLU A 211 31.32 1.63 -5.50
CA GLU A 211 31.79 0.26 -5.25
C GLU A 211 32.88 0.23 -4.17
N GLU A 212 33.79 1.20 -4.17
CA GLU A 212 34.83 1.33 -3.14
C GLU A 212 34.25 1.61 -1.75
N TYR A 213 33.28 2.51 -1.64
CA TYR A 213 32.58 2.77 -0.38
C TYR A 213 31.79 1.55 0.10
N ILE A 214 31.05 0.88 -0.78
CA ILE A 214 30.29 -0.33 -0.43
C ILE A 214 31.23 -1.44 0.06
N ARG A 215 32.35 -1.65 -0.62
CA ARG A 215 33.36 -2.64 -0.21
C ARG A 215 33.92 -2.33 1.19
N THR A 216 34.12 -1.05 1.49
CA THR A 216 34.59 -0.60 2.81
C THR A 216 33.53 -0.82 3.90
N LEU A 217 32.24 -0.66 3.55
CA LEU A 217 31.11 -0.84 4.46
C LEU A 217 30.62 -2.29 4.60
N GLN A 218 31.09 -3.21 3.75
CA GLN A 218 30.69 -4.61 3.72
C GLN A 218 30.72 -5.32 5.10
N PRO A 219 31.74 -5.13 5.97
CA PRO A 219 31.77 -5.77 7.29
C PRO A 219 30.63 -5.34 8.23
N TYR A 220 30.03 -4.17 7.98
CA TYR A 220 29.03 -3.55 8.85
C TYR A 220 27.60 -3.71 8.33
N THR A 221 27.44 -3.89 7.01
CA THR A 221 26.11 -4.05 6.38
C THR A 221 25.60 -5.48 6.43
N GLY A 222 26.45 -6.46 6.78
CA GLY A 222 26.05 -7.86 6.96
C GLY A 222 25.79 -8.64 5.67
N GLU A 223 25.86 -7.98 4.51
CA GLU A 223 25.56 -8.55 3.21
C GLU A 223 26.77 -8.37 2.29
N SER A 224 27.31 -9.49 1.82
CA SER A 224 28.57 -9.52 1.06
C SER A 224 28.40 -9.37 -0.45
N ASP A 225 27.15 -9.26 -0.92
CA ASP A 225 26.80 -9.29 -2.34
C ASP A 225 26.33 -7.90 -2.80
N PRO A 226 27.05 -7.24 -3.74
CA PRO A 226 26.64 -5.95 -4.30
C PRO A 226 25.30 -6.00 -5.06
N ASP A 227 24.81 -7.21 -5.40
CA ASP A 227 23.49 -7.38 -6.02
C ASP A 227 22.33 -7.30 -5.00
N LYS A 228 22.63 -7.20 -3.71
CA LYS A 228 21.62 -7.07 -2.63
C LYS A 228 21.55 -5.68 -2.01
N LEU A 229 22.19 -4.68 -2.63
CA LEU A 229 22.13 -3.28 -2.16
C LEU A 229 20.71 -2.74 -2.08
N PHE A 230 19.87 -3.05 -3.07
CA PHE A 230 18.48 -2.62 -3.09
C PHE A 230 17.66 -3.24 -1.96
N LYS A 231 17.98 -4.48 -1.55
CA LYS A 231 17.35 -5.12 -0.40
C LYS A 231 17.67 -4.39 0.90
N VAL A 232 18.96 -4.10 1.13
CA VAL A 232 19.41 -3.35 2.32
C VAL A 232 18.75 -1.97 2.39
N LEU A 233 18.64 -1.28 1.25
CA LEU A 233 17.94 0.00 1.17
C LEU A 233 16.43 -0.14 1.38
N ALA A 234 15.80 -1.17 0.80
CA ALA A 234 14.37 -1.44 0.91
C ALA A 234 13.94 -1.67 2.37
N ASP A 235 14.75 -2.41 3.15
CA ASP A 235 14.53 -2.62 4.58
C ASP A 235 14.60 -1.33 5.41
N GLY A 236 15.32 -0.32 4.89
CA GLY A 236 15.42 1.01 5.48
C GLY A 236 14.29 1.97 5.12
N VAL A 237 13.44 1.65 4.12
CA VAL A 237 12.38 2.55 3.66
C VAL A 237 11.33 2.72 4.77
N PRO A 238 10.94 3.97 5.12
CA PRO A 238 9.91 4.21 6.11
C PRO A 238 8.59 3.52 5.74
N LYS A 239 7.97 2.87 6.73
CA LYS A 239 6.73 2.08 6.55
C LYS A 239 5.47 2.87 6.86
N TRP A 240 5.52 4.20 6.80
CA TRP A 240 4.40 5.08 7.13
C TRP A 240 3.41 5.16 5.99
N GLU A 241 2.12 5.28 6.30
CA GLU A 241 1.05 5.33 5.28
C GLU A 241 0.84 6.73 4.67
N ILE A 242 1.62 7.73 5.09
CA ILE A 242 1.46 9.12 4.65
C ILE A 242 2.33 9.36 3.42
N ALA A 243 1.74 9.93 2.36
CA ALA A 243 2.48 10.39 1.19
C ALA A 243 3.36 11.60 1.57
N LEU A 244 4.67 11.47 1.34
CA LEU A 244 5.64 12.50 1.69
C LEU A 244 5.97 13.40 0.51
N PRO A 245 6.14 14.72 0.74
CA PRO A 245 6.57 15.64 -0.32
C PRO A 245 8.04 15.45 -0.71
N ARG A 246 8.85 14.82 0.16
CA ARG A 246 10.25 14.48 -0.10
C ARG A 246 10.47 12.98 0.01
N ARG A 247 11.37 12.46 -0.82
CA ARG A 247 11.80 11.06 -0.77
C ARG A 247 12.66 10.82 0.46
N SER A 248 12.48 9.67 1.09
CA SER A 248 13.38 9.18 2.14
C SER A 248 14.78 8.93 1.58
N ALA A 249 15.80 8.99 2.44
CA ALA A 249 17.19 8.78 2.04
C ALA A 249 17.45 7.44 1.31
N PRO A 250 16.84 6.30 1.71
CA PRO A 250 17.02 5.06 0.97
C PRO A 250 16.46 5.07 -0.45
N ILE A 251 15.31 5.73 -0.68
CA ILE A 251 14.72 5.87 -2.02
C ILE A 251 15.58 6.78 -2.90
N GLU A 252 16.09 7.88 -2.35
CA GLU A 252 17.01 8.76 -3.07
C GLU A 252 18.34 8.06 -3.40
N ALA A 253 18.83 7.21 -2.49
CA ALA A 253 20.01 6.38 -2.73
C ALA A 253 19.78 5.38 -3.87
N MET A 254 18.64 4.67 -3.89
CA MET A 254 18.28 3.77 -5.00
C MET A 254 18.26 4.53 -6.35
N HIS A 255 17.66 5.73 -6.36
CA HIS A 255 17.65 6.59 -7.55
C HIS A 255 19.07 6.95 -7.99
N ARG A 256 19.91 7.37 -7.05
CA ARG A 256 21.29 7.76 -7.31
C ARG A 256 22.14 6.61 -7.84
N ILE A 257 21.98 5.40 -7.30
CA ILE A 257 22.67 4.19 -7.78
C ILE A 257 22.32 3.91 -9.24
N ILE A 258 21.03 4.00 -9.62
CA ILE A 258 20.59 3.85 -11.01
C ILE A 258 21.20 4.93 -11.89
N GLN A 259 21.25 6.19 -11.43
CA GLN A 259 21.84 7.30 -12.19
C GLN A 259 23.36 7.18 -12.39
N LEU A 260 24.08 6.64 -11.40
CA LEU A 260 25.53 6.45 -11.47
C LEU A 260 25.92 5.27 -12.39
N THR A 261 24.98 4.37 -12.68
CA THR A 261 25.20 3.23 -13.57
C THR A 261 25.26 3.69 -15.04
N PRO A 262 26.42 3.63 -15.72
CA PRO A 262 26.61 4.23 -17.03
C PRO A 262 26.07 3.36 -18.17
N SER A 263 25.92 2.05 -17.97
CA SER A 263 25.48 1.11 -19.00
C SER A 263 23.96 0.93 -18.99
N VAL A 264 23.34 0.86 -20.18
CA VAL A 264 21.89 0.59 -20.34
C VAL A 264 21.53 -0.78 -19.75
N ILE A 265 22.42 -1.77 -19.93
CA ILE A 265 22.26 -3.13 -19.38
C ILE A 265 22.31 -3.11 -17.85
N GLY A 266 23.25 -2.35 -17.28
CA GLY A 266 23.36 -2.16 -15.83
C GLY A 266 22.14 -1.45 -15.27
N ALA A 267 21.69 -0.36 -15.90
CA ALA A 267 20.48 0.35 -15.49
C ALA A 267 19.24 -0.56 -15.53
N ALA A 268 19.10 -1.41 -16.55
CA ALA A 268 18.05 -2.42 -16.63
C ALA A 268 18.18 -3.52 -15.55
N LYS A 269 19.40 -3.88 -15.14
CA LYS A 269 19.63 -4.78 -13.99
C LYS A 269 19.17 -4.11 -12.69
N ARG A 270 19.60 -2.87 -12.41
CA ARG A 270 19.21 -2.12 -11.21
C ARG A 270 17.71 -1.83 -11.15
N PHE A 271 17.07 -1.58 -12.30
CA PHE A 271 15.61 -1.44 -12.39
C PHE A 271 14.88 -2.74 -12.02
N ARG A 272 15.40 -3.91 -12.45
CA ARG A 272 14.86 -5.21 -12.04
C ARG A 272 15.03 -5.47 -10.55
N GLU A 273 16.18 -5.10 -9.97
CA GLU A 273 16.41 -5.18 -8.52
C GLU A 273 15.41 -4.30 -7.75
N LEU A 274 15.22 -3.05 -8.17
CA LEU A 274 14.20 -2.15 -7.62
C LEU A 274 12.81 -2.78 -7.65
N MET A 275 12.42 -3.34 -8.80
CA MET A 275 11.10 -3.96 -8.97
C MET A 275 10.94 -5.21 -8.10
N ALA A 276 11.95 -6.08 -8.05
CA ALA A 276 11.92 -7.28 -7.23
C ALA A 276 11.74 -6.95 -5.74
N GLU A 277 12.48 -5.96 -5.24
CA GLU A 277 12.38 -5.52 -3.85
C GLU A 277 11.07 -4.77 -3.57
N ALA A 278 10.52 -4.01 -4.52
CA ALA A 278 9.20 -3.39 -4.38
C ALA A 278 8.11 -4.46 -4.20
N ILE A 279 8.15 -5.53 -4.99
CA ILE A 279 7.25 -6.68 -4.86
C ILE A 279 7.49 -7.44 -3.54
N ALA A 280 8.75 -7.59 -3.12
CA ALA A 280 9.06 -8.21 -1.83
C ALA A 280 8.47 -7.42 -0.66
N GLN A 281 8.57 -6.08 -0.66
CA GLN A 281 7.94 -5.23 0.37
C GLN A 281 6.42 -5.31 0.32
N PHE A 282 5.82 -5.34 -0.88
CA PHE A 282 4.37 -5.51 -1.06
C PHE A 282 3.90 -6.85 -0.46
N ASN A 283 4.56 -7.94 -0.82
CA ASN A 283 4.24 -9.28 -0.34
C ASN A 283 4.55 -9.46 1.16
N GLY A 284 5.56 -8.74 1.66
CA GLY A 284 5.98 -8.72 3.06
C GLY A 284 5.06 -7.92 3.98
N GLY A 285 4.01 -7.27 3.47
CA GLY A 285 3.06 -6.51 4.28
C GLY A 285 3.34 -5.01 4.35
N SER A 286 4.44 -4.53 3.77
CA SER A 286 4.84 -3.12 3.78
C SER A 286 4.39 -2.37 2.52
N LEU A 287 3.07 -2.19 2.39
CA LEU A 287 2.48 -1.47 1.25
C LEU A 287 3.05 -0.06 1.02
N PRO A 288 3.29 0.77 2.05
CA PRO A 288 3.82 2.11 1.79
C PRO A 288 5.25 2.11 1.24
N ALA A 289 6.12 1.21 1.72
CA ALA A 289 7.47 1.06 1.19
C ALA A 289 7.44 0.60 -0.27
N ALA A 290 6.57 -0.36 -0.59
CA ALA A 290 6.35 -0.80 -1.97
C ALA A 290 5.89 0.35 -2.87
N VAL A 291 4.91 1.15 -2.45
CA VAL A 291 4.42 2.31 -3.22
C VAL A 291 5.54 3.32 -3.48
N ALA A 292 6.34 3.66 -2.47
CA ALA A 292 7.47 4.58 -2.64
C ALA A 292 8.50 4.08 -3.68
N MET A 293 8.75 2.77 -3.71
CA MET A 293 9.64 2.15 -4.70
C MET A 293 9.03 2.10 -6.10
N LEU A 294 7.72 1.87 -6.22
CA LEU A 294 7.00 1.93 -7.51
C LEU A 294 6.95 3.36 -8.07
N GLU A 295 6.76 4.37 -7.21
CA GLU A 295 6.83 5.78 -7.61
C GLU A 295 8.23 6.18 -8.08
N LEU A 296 9.29 5.63 -7.45
CA LEU A 296 10.64 5.77 -7.95
C LEU A 296 10.80 5.10 -9.33
N ALA A 297 10.25 3.90 -9.50
CA ALA A 297 10.30 3.18 -10.77
C ALA A 297 9.62 3.99 -11.89
N ASP A 298 8.46 4.61 -11.65
CA ASP A 298 7.80 5.51 -12.60
C ASP A 298 8.67 6.71 -12.97
N LEU A 299 9.38 7.30 -12.01
CA LEU A 299 10.33 8.38 -12.29
C LEU A 299 11.49 7.90 -13.16
N VAL A 300 12.08 6.74 -12.87
CA VAL A 300 13.17 6.17 -13.68
C VAL A 300 12.70 5.89 -15.12
N ILE A 301 11.47 5.42 -15.30
CA ILE A 301 10.85 5.26 -16.63
C ILE A 301 10.67 6.62 -17.31
N ALA A 302 10.18 7.63 -16.59
CA ALA A 302 9.96 8.98 -17.12
C ALA A 302 11.25 9.69 -17.53
N GLU A 303 12.38 9.37 -16.89
CA GLU A 303 13.72 9.84 -17.30
C GLU A 303 14.19 9.26 -18.66
N LYS A 304 13.44 8.30 -19.24
CA LYS A 304 13.69 7.66 -20.55
C LYS A 304 15.10 7.06 -20.70
N LYS A 305 15.67 6.57 -19.59
CA LYS A 305 16.96 5.87 -19.57
C LYS A 305 16.84 4.37 -19.86
N LEU A 306 15.61 3.87 -19.93
CA LEU A 306 15.29 2.45 -20.11
C LEU A 306 14.52 2.23 -21.40
N ASP A 307 14.76 1.09 -22.05
CA ASP A 307 14.01 0.65 -23.20
C ASP A 307 12.56 0.28 -22.80
N PRO A 308 11.52 0.77 -23.49
CA PRO A 308 10.12 0.46 -23.17
C PRO A 308 9.79 -1.04 -23.16
N THR A 309 10.40 -1.83 -24.05
CA THR A 309 10.17 -3.28 -24.11
C THR A 309 10.70 -4.00 -22.87
N VAL A 310 11.83 -3.53 -22.33
CA VAL A 310 12.39 -4.01 -21.07
C VAL A 310 11.48 -3.64 -19.91
N VAL A 311 10.99 -2.40 -19.88
CA VAL A 311 10.07 -1.93 -18.83
C VAL A 311 8.78 -2.78 -18.81
N ASP A 312 8.19 -3.03 -19.97
CA ASP A 312 6.96 -3.82 -20.08
C ASP A 312 7.17 -5.28 -19.64
N ARG A 313 8.28 -5.90 -20.03
CA ARG A 313 8.63 -7.26 -19.60
C ARG A 313 8.82 -7.34 -18.08
N VAL A 314 9.56 -6.39 -17.50
CA VAL A 314 9.79 -6.35 -16.04
C VAL A 314 8.48 -6.11 -15.29
N ARG A 315 7.58 -5.26 -15.79
CA ARG A 315 6.24 -5.06 -15.22
C ARG A 315 5.40 -6.34 -15.28
N SER A 316 5.47 -7.09 -16.38
CA SER A 316 4.79 -8.39 -16.53
C SER A 316 5.31 -9.42 -15.53
N ASP A 317 6.62 -9.59 -15.43
CA ASP A 317 7.23 -10.56 -14.49
C ASP A 317 6.92 -10.18 -13.03
N ALA A 318 6.94 -8.87 -12.72
CA ALA A 318 6.65 -8.35 -11.39
C ALA A 318 5.18 -8.55 -10.99
N VAL A 319 4.21 -8.31 -11.89
CA VAL A 319 2.78 -8.46 -11.57
C VAL A 319 2.42 -9.92 -11.30
N GLU A 320 3.03 -10.88 -12.00
CA GLU A 320 2.87 -12.31 -11.76
C GLU A 320 3.41 -12.75 -10.39
N SER A 321 4.38 -12.01 -9.87
CA SER A 321 5.01 -12.25 -8.56
C SER A 321 4.25 -11.62 -7.38
N ILE A 322 3.18 -10.87 -7.63
CA ILE A 322 2.33 -10.30 -6.58
C ILE A 322 1.53 -11.41 -5.89
N SER A 323 1.63 -11.47 -4.56
CA SER A 323 0.87 -12.41 -3.74
C SER A 323 -0.63 -12.10 -3.81
N SER A 324 -1.40 -13.04 -4.35
CA SER A 324 -2.87 -12.95 -4.40
C SER A 324 -3.51 -12.86 -3.00
N GLU A 325 -2.89 -13.49 -1.99
CA GLU A 325 -3.34 -13.42 -0.60
C GLU A 325 -3.16 -12.01 -0.03
N GLN A 326 -1.99 -11.39 -0.24
CA GLN A 326 -1.73 -10.04 0.25
C GLN A 326 -2.54 -8.99 -0.49
N LEU A 327 -2.65 -9.14 -1.81
CA LEU A 327 -3.49 -8.30 -2.65
C LEU A 327 -4.94 -8.29 -2.13
N ARG A 328 -5.47 -9.45 -1.77
CA ARG A 328 -6.80 -9.58 -1.15
C ARG A 328 -6.88 -8.91 0.23
N LYS A 329 -5.89 -9.11 1.11
CA LYS A 329 -5.85 -8.47 2.44
C LYS A 329 -5.88 -6.94 2.33
N TYR A 330 -5.13 -6.37 1.39
CA TYR A 330 -5.16 -4.92 1.14
C TYR A 330 -6.49 -4.45 0.55
N ALA A 331 -7.09 -5.21 -0.37
CA ALA A 331 -8.38 -4.88 -0.95
C ALA A 331 -9.54 -4.95 0.07
N GLU A 332 -9.47 -5.85 1.06
CA GLU A 332 -10.48 -5.95 2.13
C GLU A 332 -10.33 -4.84 3.18
N ASN A 333 -9.16 -4.21 3.30
CA ASN A 333 -8.91 -3.13 4.25
C ASN A 333 -9.04 -1.73 3.62
N LYS A 334 -10.16 -1.06 3.92
CA LYS A 334 -10.47 0.29 3.40
C LYS A 334 -9.39 1.34 3.71
N THR A 335 -8.67 1.25 4.82
CA THR A 335 -7.61 2.23 5.14
C THR A 335 -6.42 2.11 4.20
N LYS A 336 -6.23 0.96 3.55
CA LYS A 336 -5.14 0.70 2.60
C LYS A 336 -5.50 1.06 1.15
N HIS A 337 -6.77 1.37 0.85
CA HIS A 337 -7.25 1.55 -0.52
C HIS A 337 -6.50 2.64 -1.29
N VAL A 338 -6.18 3.77 -0.63
CA VAL A 338 -5.44 4.88 -1.26
C VAL A 338 -4.07 4.41 -1.76
N LEU A 339 -3.29 3.75 -0.90
CA LEU A 339 -1.96 3.23 -1.26
C LEU A 339 -2.05 2.06 -2.23
N LEU A 340 -3.03 1.17 -2.04
CA LEU A 340 -3.24 0.05 -2.94
C LEU A 340 -3.52 0.55 -4.36
N ARG A 341 -4.40 1.54 -4.52
CA ARG A 341 -4.68 2.17 -5.81
C ARG A 341 -3.43 2.69 -6.50
N ASN A 342 -2.54 3.36 -5.76
CA ASN A 342 -1.28 3.87 -6.31
C ASN A 342 -0.41 2.72 -6.82
N ALA A 343 -0.28 1.63 -6.05
CA ALA A 343 0.45 0.43 -6.48
C ALA A 343 -0.18 -0.24 -7.72
N LEU A 344 -1.50 -0.40 -7.76
CA LEU A 344 -2.21 -1.01 -8.89
C LEU A 344 -2.03 -0.20 -10.18
N GLY A 345 -2.02 1.13 -10.08
CA GLY A 345 -1.85 2.04 -11.22
C GLY A 345 -0.52 1.86 -11.97
N PHE A 346 0.50 1.29 -11.33
CA PHE A 346 1.79 1.00 -11.96
C PHE A 346 1.73 -0.16 -12.96
N PHE A 347 0.84 -1.14 -12.74
CA PHE A 347 0.77 -2.36 -13.53
C PHE A 347 -0.33 -2.28 -14.60
N PRO A 348 0.00 -2.42 -15.89
CA PRO A 348 -0.99 -2.29 -16.98
C PRO A 348 -2.21 -3.21 -16.85
N THR A 349 -2.00 -4.44 -16.37
CA THR A 349 -3.04 -5.47 -16.19
C THR A 349 -3.92 -5.26 -14.96
N LEU A 350 -3.48 -4.42 -14.01
CA LEU A 350 -4.25 -4.10 -12.79
C LEU A 350 -4.93 -2.73 -12.85
N THR A 351 -4.90 -2.08 -14.01
CA THR A 351 -5.62 -0.82 -14.23
C THR A 351 -7.14 -1.01 -14.17
N ARG A 352 -7.87 0.06 -13.84
CA ARG A 352 -9.36 0.08 -13.84
C ARG A 352 -9.96 -0.53 -15.11
N GLN A 353 -9.43 -0.16 -16.27
CA GLN A 353 -9.92 -0.63 -17.57
C GLN A 353 -9.67 -2.12 -17.74
N SER A 354 -8.46 -2.61 -17.45
CA SER A 354 -8.12 -4.03 -17.52
C SER A 354 -8.97 -4.86 -16.55
N LEU A 355 -9.12 -4.40 -15.31
CA LEU A 355 -9.94 -5.07 -14.30
C LEU A 355 -11.42 -5.16 -14.68
N LEU A 356 -11.98 -4.11 -15.28
CA LEU A 356 -13.37 -4.10 -15.79
C LEU A 356 -13.53 -5.05 -16.99
N GLN A 357 -12.56 -5.07 -17.90
CA GLN A 357 -12.52 -6.01 -19.02
C GLN A 357 -12.45 -7.46 -18.55
N GLU A 358 -11.60 -7.75 -17.56
CA GLU A 358 -11.49 -9.08 -16.94
C GLU A 358 -12.74 -9.48 -16.15
N LEU A 359 -13.45 -8.51 -15.57
CA LEU A 359 -14.66 -8.75 -14.78
C LEU A 359 -15.85 -9.18 -15.68
N ARG A 360 -15.91 -8.68 -16.91
CA ARG A 360 -16.94 -9.05 -17.89
C ARG A 360 -16.73 -10.50 -18.35
N GLY A 361 -17.75 -11.35 -18.18
CA GLY A 361 -17.64 -12.78 -18.49
C GLY A 361 -16.90 -13.64 -17.45
N GLU A 362 -16.42 -13.10 -16.32
CA GLU A 362 -15.76 -13.91 -15.29
C GLU A 362 -16.76 -14.81 -14.56
N VAL A 363 -16.59 -16.12 -14.69
CA VAL A 363 -17.48 -17.14 -14.12
C VAL A 363 -17.08 -17.60 -12.71
N ARG A 364 -15.80 -17.47 -12.33
CA ARG A 364 -15.27 -17.96 -11.06
C ARG A 364 -15.63 -16.99 -9.92
N PRO A 365 -16.42 -17.41 -8.91
CA PRO A 365 -16.86 -16.52 -7.83
C PRO A 365 -15.71 -15.87 -7.04
N GLU A 366 -14.64 -16.61 -6.79
CA GLU A 366 -13.49 -16.11 -6.03
C GLU A 366 -12.70 -15.04 -6.80
N ARG A 367 -12.41 -15.29 -8.09
CA ARG A 367 -11.73 -14.30 -8.95
C ARG A 367 -12.59 -13.05 -9.13
N ARG A 368 -13.90 -13.22 -9.35
CA ARG A 368 -14.84 -12.09 -9.41
C ARG A 368 -14.81 -11.24 -8.15
N ARG A 369 -14.81 -11.87 -6.96
CA ARG A 369 -14.72 -11.15 -5.68
C ARG A 369 -13.40 -10.39 -5.55
N ALA A 370 -12.29 -10.98 -5.97
CA ALA A 370 -10.99 -10.31 -5.98
C ALA A 370 -11.00 -9.08 -6.89
N LEU A 371 -11.47 -9.21 -8.13
CA LEU A 371 -11.60 -8.10 -9.09
C LEU A 371 -12.48 -6.96 -8.55
N LEU A 372 -13.63 -7.30 -7.93
CA LEU A 372 -14.50 -6.31 -7.29
C LEU A 372 -13.82 -5.57 -6.14
N GLY A 373 -13.03 -6.27 -5.31
CA GLY A 373 -12.27 -5.64 -4.24
C GLY A 373 -11.20 -4.67 -4.75
N LEU A 374 -10.51 -5.03 -5.84
CA LEU A 374 -9.54 -4.16 -6.50
C LEU A 374 -10.20 -2.91 -7.10
N LEU A 375 -11.34 -3.08 -7.75
CA LEU A 375 -12.13 -1.96 -8.28
C LEU A 375 -12.69 -1.06 -7.18
N GLU A 376 -13.08 -1.62 -6.03
CA GLU A 376 -13.48 -0.85 -4.84
C GLU A 376 -12.32 0.04 -4.34
N ALA A 377 -11.09 -0.49 -4.32
CA ALA A 377 -9.91 0.25 -3.88
C ALA A 377 -9.60 1.49 -4.74
N TYR A 378 -10.05 1.52 -6.00
CA TYR A 378 -9.91 2.71 -6.84
C TYR A 378 -10.73 3.92 -6.37
N GLY A 379 -11.70 3.73 -5.46
CA GLY A 379 -12.52 4.80 -4.91
C GLY A 379 -13.37 5.50 -5.98
N HIS A 380 -13.55 6.81 -5.88
CA HIS A 380 -14.37 7.59 -6.82
C HIS A 380 -14.00 7.37 -8.30
N ALA A 381 -12.70 7.24 -8.60
CA ALA A 381 -12.22 6.93 -9.96
C ALA A 381 -12.71 5.56 -10.49
N GLY A 382 -12.86 4.56 -9.60
CA GLY A 382 -13.43 3.25 -9.91
C GLY A 382 -14.94 3.32 -10.08
N ARG A 383 -15.63 4.12 -9.25
CA ARG A 383 -17.06 4.41 -9.39
C ARG A 383 -17.38 5.01 -10.76
N MET A 384 -16.66 6.04 -11.18
CA MET A 384 -16.86 6.71 -12.47
C MET A 384 -16.67 5.76 -13.66
N SER A 385 -15.64 4.92 -13.60
CA SER A 385 -15.40 3.91 -14.63
C SER A 385 -16.52 2.86 -14.66
N SER A 386 -17.03 2.46 -13.49
CA SER A 386 -18.17 1.54 -13.37
C SER A 386 -19.46 2.15 -13.94
N LEU A 387 -19.67 3.45 -13.76
CA LEU A 387 -20.81 4.17 -14.30
C LEU A 387 -20.76 4.26 -15.84
N ALA A 388 -19.57 4.53 -16.40
CA ALA A 388 -19.36 4.53 -17.84
C ALA A 388 -19.57 3.14 -18.45
N GLU A 389 -19.03 2.10 -17.83
CA GLU A 389 -19.26 0.71 -18.27
C GLU A 389 -20.73 0.29 -18.13
N LEU A 390 -21.44 0.78 -17.11
CA LEU A 390 -22.88 0.50 -16.94
C LEU A 390 -23.69 1.08 -18.10
N GLU A 391 -23.36 2.30 -18.54
CA GLU A 391 -23.97 2.93 -19.70
C GLU A 391 -23.74 2.12 -20.98
N VAL A 392 -22.50 1.69 -21.21
CA VAL A 392 -22.12 0.87 -22.37
C VAL A 392 -22.87 -0.46 -22.36
N GLU A 393 -22.86 -1.19 -21.24
CA GLU A 393 -23.50 -2.51 -21.16
C GLU A 393 -25.03 -2.42 -21.26
N LEU A 394 -25.66 -1.37 -20.71
CA LEU A 394 -27.10 -1.11 -20.86
C LEU A 394 -27.50 -0.67 -22.29
N ALA A 395 -26.55 -0.27 -23.12
CA ALA A 395 -26.80 0.09 -24.53
C ALA A 395 -26.64 -1.10 -25.49
N ARG A 396 -26.15 -2.25 -25.01
CA ARG A 396 -25.97 -3.44 -25.84
C ARG A 396 -27.30 -4.08 -26.24
N PRO A 397 -27.33 -4.80 -27.38
CA PRO A 397 -28.46 -5.67 -27.74
C PRO A 397 -28.76 -6.71 -26.65
N PRO A 398 -30.04 -7.09 -26.41
CA PRO A 398 -30.42 -7.97 -25.30
C PRO A 398 -29.70 -9.33 -25.26
N ASP A 399 -29.27 -9.85 -26.40
CA ASP A 399 -28.54 -11.11 -26.57
C ASP A 399 -27.05 -11.00 -26.23
N GLU A 400 -26.48 -9.79 -26.23
CA GLU A 400 -25.08 -9.54 -25.90
C GLU A 400 -24.86 -9.01 -24.46
N VAL A 401 -25.95 -8.72 -23.73
CA VAL A 401 -25.90 -8.16 -22.37
C VAL A 401 -25.43 -9.22 -21.37
N ASP A 402 -24.32 -8.96 -20.70
CA ASP A 402 -23.88 -9.74 -19.55
C ASP A 402 -24.62 -9.29 -18.27
N THR A 403 -25.62 -10.10 -17.88
CA THR A 403 -26.43 -9.86 -16.68
C THR A 403 -25.60 -9.87 -15.39
N TYR A 404 -24.56 -10.71 -15.30
CA TYR A 404 -23.71 -10.74 -14.12
C TYR A 404 -22.83 -9.50 -14.06
N TYR A 405 -22.30 -9.05 -15.20
CA TYR A 405 -21.51 -7.82 -15.29
C TYR A 405 -22.33 -6.59 -14.89
N LEU A 406 -23.57 -6.43 -15.39
CA LEU A 406 -24.47 -5.35 -14.95
C LEU A 406 -24.65 -5.32 -13.43
N ARG A 407 -24.89 -6.49 -12.82
CA ARG A 407 -25.03 -6.61 -11.36
C ARG A 407 -23.75 -6.24 -10.62
N ASN A 408 -22.59 -6.64 -11.15
CA ASN A 408 -21.29 -6.32 -10.57
C ASN A 408 -21.02 -4.80 -10.62
N LEU A 409 -21.33 -4.13 -11.73
CA LEU A 409 -21.19 -2.68 -11.88
C LEU A 409 -22.09 -1.93 -10.90
N ILE A 410 -23.36 -2.32 -10.82
CA ILE A 410 -24.32 -1.76 -9.85
C ILE A 410 -23.88 -2.00 -8.41
N TYR A 411 -23.33 -3.19 -8.12
CA TYR A 411 -22.76 -3.50 -6.81
C TYR A 411 -21.62 -2.55 -6.45
N LEU A 412 -20.71 -2.24 -7.38
CA LEU A 412 -19.65 -1.25 -7.18
C LEU A 412 -20.22 0.15 -6.92
N LEU A 413 -21.28 0.57 -7.63
CA LEU A 413 -21.98 1.83 -7.36
C LEU A 413 -22.66 1.86 -5.98
N HIS A 414 -22.99 0.73 -5.39
CA HIS A 414 -23.46 0.70 -4.00
C HIS A 414 -22.30 0.76 -2.99
N ARG A 415 -21.19 0.06 -3.28
CA ARG A 415 -20.05 -0.11 -2.37
C ARG A 415 -19.15 1.12 -2.26
N ILE A 416 -18.92 1.81 -3.37
CA ILE A 416 -18.03 2.96 -3.45
C ILE A 416 -18.86 4.23 -3.23
N THR A 417 -18.58 4.98 -2.17
CA THR A 417 -19.30 6.23 -1.84
C THR A 417 -19.10 7.31 -2.91
N ARG A 418 -20.11 8.15 -3.14
CA ARG A 418 -19.98 9.38 -3.94
C ARG A 418 -19.12 10.41 -3.20
N GLU A 419 -18.15 11.00 -3.88
CA GLU A 419 -17.39 12.16 -3.39
C GLU A 419 -18.05 13.48 -3.81
N THR A 420 -18.61 13.52 -5.02
CA THR A 420 -19.32 14.67 -5.59
C THR A 420 -20.72 14.26 -6.08
N ASP A 421 -21.61 15.25 -6.18
CA ASP A 421 -22.97 15.08 -6.67
C ASP A 421 -23.14 15.48 -8.15
N GLU A 422 -22.04 15.76 -8.87
CA GLU A 422 -22.05 16.24 -10.26
C GLU A 422 -22.73 15.26 -11.23
N ASP A 423 -22.53 13.95 -11.04
CA ASP A 423 -23.05 12.90 -11.94
C ASP A 423 -24.36 12.25 -11.45
N ILE A 424 -25.04 12.82 -10.45
CA ILE A 424 -26.28 12.23 -9.90
C ILE A 424 -27.33 12.02 -10.99
N ASP A 425 -27.54 12.99 -11.86
CA ASP A 425 -28.60 12.91 -12.88
C ASP A 425 -28.33 11.79 -13.89
N LYS A 426 -27.06 11.65 -14.29
CA LYS A 426 -26.63 10.55 -15.17
C LYS A 426 -26.79 9.20 -14.48
N GLU A 427 -26.36 9.08 -13.22
CA GLU A 427 -26.52 7.86 -12.46
C GLU A 427 -27.99 7.48 -12.25
N LEU A 428 -28.85 8.47 -11.99
CA LEU A 428 -30.29 8.27 -11.87
C LEU A 428 -30.92 7.77 -13.16
N ASP A 429 -30.53 8.31 -14.32
CA ASP A 429 -30.99 7.81 -15.61
C ASP A 429 -30.59 6.34 -15.81
N LEU A 430 -29.31 6.01 -15.59
CA LEU A 430 -28.79 4.65 -15.77
C LEU A 430 -29.44 3.64 -14.82
N LEU A 431 -29.60 3.98 -13.53
CA LEU A 431 -30.32 3.13 -12.58
C LEU A 431 -31.83 3.07 -12.88
N GLY A 432 -32.41 4.13 -13.43
CA GLY A 432 -33.78 4.15 -13.94
C GLY A 432 -33.98 3.17 -15.09
N ARG A 433 -33.02 3.08 -16.02
CA ARG A 433 -32.97 2.09 -17.10
C ARG A 433 -32.72 0.67 -16.56
N ALA A 434 -31.80 0.50 -15.62
CA ALA A 434 -31.49 -0.81 -15.02
C ALA A 434 -32.66 -1.38 -14.21
N THR A 435 -33.56 -0.54 -13.71
CA THR A 435 -34.80 -0.96 -13.03
C THR A 435 -36.00 -1.08 -13.96
N ALA A 436 -35.87 -0.79 -15.26
CA ALA A 436 -36.98 -0.76 -16.19
C ALA A 436 -37.65 -2.14 -16.37
N ARG A 437 -38.96 -2.11 -16.63
CA ARG A 437 -39.73 -3.31 -16.98
C ARG A 437 -39.15 -3.94 -18.25
N GLY A 438 -38.92 -5.25 -18.21
CA GLY A 438 -38.27 -6.03 -19.27
C GLY A 438 -36.82 -6.38 -18.97
N GLN A 439 -36.18 -5.68 -18.01
CA GLN A 439 -34.83 -6.03 -17.59
C GLN A 439 -34.80 -7.29 -16.72
N ASN A 440 -33.66 -7.97 -16.64
CA ASN A 440 -33.50 -9.13 -15.77
C ASN A 440 -33.85 -8.79 -14.31
N ILE A 441 -34.70 -9.61 -13.67
CA ILE A 441 -35.20 -9.31 -12.32
C ILE A 441 -34.10 -9.21 -11.26
N TYR A 442 -32.98 -9.93 -11.43
CA TYR A 442 -31.85 -9.83 -10.52
C TYR A 442 -31.09 -8.51 -10.68
N VAL A 443 -31.05 -7.93 -11.88
CA VAL A 443 -30.50 -6.57 -12.13
C VAL A 443 -31.40 -5.53 -11.49
N ILE A 444 -32.73 -5.62 -11.70
CA ILE A 444 -33.71 -4.71 -11.10
C ILE A 444 -33.55 -4.69 -9.57
N LYS A 445 -33.49 -5.87 -8.96
CA LYS A 445 -33.30 -6.05 -7.51
C LYS A 445 -32.00 -5.42 -7.00
N GLU A 446 -30.92 -5.53 -7.76
CA GLU A 446 -29.62 -4.95 -7.41
C GLU A 446 -29.66 -3.40 -7.54
N ALA A 447 -30.22 -2.88 -8.63
CA ALA A 447 -30.28 -1.45 -8.95
C ALA A 447 -31.12 -0.61 -7.98
N ILE A 448 -32.14 -1.21 -7.36
CA ILE A 448 -32.96 -0.55 -6.33
C ILE A 448 -32.11 -0.14 -5.11
N LEU A 449 -31.06 -0.90 -4.79
CA LEU A 449 -30.25 -0.64 -3.60
C LEU A 449 -29.51 0.71 -3.68
N PRO A 450 -28.67 0.99 -4.68
CA PRO A 450 -28.01 2.30 -4.80
C PRO A 450 -29.00 3.45 -4.99
N LEU A 451 -30.13 3.26 -5.69
CA LEU A 451 -31.20 4.27 -5.79
C LEU A 451 -31.68 4.73 -4.41
N GLY A 452 -31.82 3.81 -3.44
CA GLY A 452 -32.21 4.12 -2.07
C GLY A 452 -31.19 4.96 -1.28
N TYR A 453 -29.98 5.15 -1.79
CA TYR A 453 -28.95 6.03 -1.20
C TYR A 453 -28.84 7.39 -1.92
N ILE A 454 -29.58 7.59 -3.02
CA ILE A 454 -29.64 8.88 -3.72
C ILE A 454 -30.79 9.70 -3.12
N LYS A 455 -30.46 10.69 -2.29
CA LYS A 455 -31.43 11.57 -1.61
C LYS A 455 -31.92 12.70 -2.52
N ALA A 456 -32.39 12.36 -3.72
CA ALA A 456 -32.91 13.30 -4.70
C ALA A 456 -34.38 12.98 -5.04
N GLU A 457 -35.18 13.99 -5.40
CA GLU A 457 -36.58 13.79 -5.82
C GLU A 457 -36.69 12.87 -7.05
N GLY A 458 -35.69 12.91 -7.94
CA GLY A 458 -35.61 12.02 -9.10
C GLY A 458 -35.58 10.54 -8.71
N ALA A 459 -34.82 10.17 -7.68
CA ALA A 459 -34.75 8.79 -7.18
C ALA A 459 -36.11 8.31 -6.66
N VAL A 460 -36.80 9.17 -5.89
CA VAL A 460 -38.14 8.88 -5.37
C VAL A 460 -39.12 8.67 -6.52
N LYS A 461 -39.09 9.55 -7.53
CA LYS A 461 -39.96 9.43 -8.71
C LYS A 461 -39.75 8.12 -9.46
N VAL A 462 -38.50 7.70 -9.66
CA VAL A 462 -38.17 6.41 -10.28
C VAL A 462 -38.74 5.25 -9.44
N LEU A 463 -38.45 5.21 -8.15
CA LEU A 463 -38.90 4.14 -7.25
C LEU A 463 -40.43 4.06 -7.15
N VAL A 464 -41.13 5.19 -7.04
CA VAL A 464 -42.60 5.24 -7.00
C VAL A 464 -43.21 4.77 -8.32
N THR A 465 -42.60 5.13 -9.46
CA THR A 465 -43.04 4.65 -10.77
C THR A 465 -42.89 3.13 -10.88
N ARG A 466 -41.74 2.58 -10.46
CA ARG A 466 -41.50 1.13 -10.45
C ARG A 466 -42.44 0.40 -9.49
N LEU A 467 -42.71 0.98 -8.33
CA LEU A 467 -43.68 0.42 -7.37
C LEU A 467 -45.05 0.25 -8.04
N ALA A 468 -45.55 1.29 -8.71
CA ALA A 468 -46.84 1.24 -9.40
C ALA A 468 -46.86 0.22 -10.56
N GLU A 469 -45.77 0.11 -11.32
CA GLU A 469 -45.64 -0.86 -12.42
C GLU A 469 -45.70 -2.31 -11.91
N PHE A 470 -44.92 -2.64 -10.87
CA PHE A 470 -44.90 -3.99 -10.29
C PHE A 470 -46.20 -4.34 -9.56
N GLU A 471 -46.84 -3.38 -8.89
CA GLU A 471 -48.19 -3.56 -8.35
C GLU A 471 -49.18 -3.90 -9.46
N ALA A 472 -49.15 -3.18 -10.59
CA ALA A 472 -50.07 -3.45 -11.70
C ALA A 472 -49.88 -4.86 -12.29
N LEU A 473 -48.64 -5.33 -12.42
CA LEU A 473 -48.34 -6.70 -12.85
C LEU A 473 -48.88 -7.74 -11.87
N LEU A 474 -48.64 -7.55 -10.57
CA LEU A 474 -49.13 -8.45 -9.52
C LEU A 474 -50.67 -8.51 -9.50
N VAL A 475 -51.34 -7.36 -9.59
CA VAL A 475 -52.82 -7.29 -9.60
C VAL A 475 -53.40 -7.96 -10.84
N ARG A 476 -52.75 -7.81 -12.00
CA ARG A 476 -53.16 -8.48 -13.24
C ARG A 476 -52.76 -9.96 -13.29
N LYS A 477 -51.96 -10.44 -12.33
CA LYS A 477 -51.32 -11.77 -12.34
C LYS A 477 -50.51 -12.01 -13.62
N ASP A 478 -49.90 -10.95 -14.14
CA ASP A 478 -49.09 -11.03 -15.36
C ASP A 478 -47.70 -11.56 -15.02
N THR A 479 -47.48 -12.85 -15.28
CA THR A 479 -46.20 -13.54 -15.07
C THR A 479 -45.41 -13.72 -16.37
N SER A 480 -45.76 -13.00 -17.43
CA SER A 480 -45.09 -13.13 -18.74
C SER A 480 -43.61 -12.77 -18.68
N LEU A 481 -43.26 -11.79 -17.85
CA LEU A 481 -41.88 -11.34 -17.66
C LEU A 481 -41.22 -11.94 -16.43
N TYR A 482 -41.96 -12.09 -15.32
CA TYR A 482 -41.40 -12.44 -14.02
C TYR A 482 -42.33 -13.33 -13.18
N PRO A 483 -41.79 -14.24 -12.35
CA PRO A 483 -42.55 -14.94 -11.32
C PRO A 483 -43.18 -13.99 -10.28
N MET A 484 -44.37 -14.32 -9.76
CA MET A 484 -45.07 -13.47 -8.77
C MET A 484 -44.30 -13.29 -7.47
N ASP A 485 -43.62 -14.32 -6.97
CA ASP A 485 -42.85 -14.23 -5.72
C ASP A 485 -41.64 -13.30 -5.87
N GLU A 486 -40.97 -13.34 -7.01
CA GLU A 486 -39.85 -12.46 -7.34
C GLU A 486 -40.30 -11.00 -7.47
N MET A 487 -41.47 -10.75 -8.07
CA MET A 487 -42.08 -9.42 -8.11
C MET A 487 -42.44 -8.89 -6.71
N GLY A 488 -42.96 -9.75 -5.83
CA GLY A 488 -43.20 -9.39 -4.42
C GLY A 488 -41.92 -8.92 -3.71
N LYS A 489 -40.81 -9.65 -3.89
CA LYS A 489 -39.50 -9.28 -3.34
C LYS A 489 -38.97 -7.94 -3.91
N VAL A 490 -39.30 -7.61 -5.16
CA VAL A 490 -38.98 -6.30 -5.76
C VAL A 490 -39.75 -5.18 -5.05
N VAL A 491 -41.05 -5.36 -4.82
CA VAL A 491 -41.88 -4.40 -4.06
C VAL A 491 -41.30 -4.16 -2.66
N ASP A 492 -40.92 -5.23 -1.96
CA ASP A 492 -40.31 -5.11 -0.62
C ASP A 492 -39.00 -4.28 -0.65
N ARG A 493 -38.14 -4.50 -1.65
CA ARG A 493 -36.90 -3.73 -1.84
C ARG A 493 -37.18 -2.27 -2.16
N ILE A 494 -38.19 -1.98 -2.99
CA ILE A 494 -38.56 -0.60 -3.32
C ILE A 494 -39.05 0.14 -2.08
N VAL A 495 -39.91 -0.48 -1.26
CA VAL A 495 -40.37 0.12 0.00
C VAL A 495 -39.20 0.38 0.95
N ALA A 496 -38.27 -0.57 1.09
CA ALA A 496 -37.06 -0.38 1.89
C ALA A 496 -36.16 0.75 1.35
N ALA A 497 -36.06 0.90 0.02
CA ALA A 497 -35.30 1.99 -0.60
C ALA A 497 -35.95 3.36 -0.37
N LEU A 498 -37.28 3.47 -0.51
CA LEU A 498 -38.04 4.68 -0.20
C LEU A 498 -37.89 5.08 1.29
N ALA A 499 -37.94 4.10 2.20
CA ALA A 499 -37.76 4.36 3.63
C ALA A 499 -36.36 4.90 3.91
N ARG A 500 -35.33 4.34 3.26
CA ARG A 500 -33.95 4.81 3.39
C ARG A 500 -33.75 6.25 2.88
N ILE A 501 -34.45 6.66 1.82
CA ILE A 501 -34.40 8.04 1.31
C ILE A 501 -35.04 9.01 2.32
N ALA A 502 -36.14 8.60 2.95
CA ALA A 502 -36.80 9.30 4.06
C ALA A 502 -37.24 10.76 3.76
N THR A 503 -37.55 11.09 2.50
CA THR A 503 -38.18 12.37 2.14
C THR A 503 -39.71 12.28 2.28
N PRO A 504 -40.43 13.41 2.45
CA PRO A 504 -41.89 13.40 2.60
C PRO A 504 -42.61 12.61 1.50
N ASN A 505 -42.25 12.86 0.23
CA ASN A 505 -42.84 12.15 -0.91
C ASN A 505 -42.57 10.63 -0.89
N ALA A 506 -41.41 10.20 -0.39
CA ALA A 506 -41.07 8.78 -0.28
C ALA A 506 -41.86 8.10 0.85
N LEU A 507 -41.96 8.75 2.01
CA LEU A 507 -42.70 8.24 3.18
C LEU A 507 -44.20 8.16 2.90
N LEU A 508 -44.75 9.18 2.22
CA LEU A 508 -46.13 9.22 1.77
C LEU A 508 -46.44 8.09 0.77
N ALA A 509 -45.50 7.77 -0.14
CA ALA A 509 -45.68 6.67 -1.08
C ALA A 509 -45.76 5.31 -0.36
N ILE A 510 -44.95 5.09 0.69
CA ILE A 510 -45.02 3.90 1.54
C ILE A 510 -46.37 3.84 2.26
N ALA A 511 -46.82 4.95 2.85
CA ALA A 511 -48.11 5.02 3.51
C ALA A 511 -49.25 4.66 2.54
N ARG A 512 -49.29 5.29 1.36
CA ARG A 512 -50.30 5.01 0.32
C ARG A 512 -50.27 3.56 -0.15
N HIS A 513 -49.09 2.97 -0.33
CA HIS A 513 -48.95 1.54 -0.64
C HIS A 513 -49.54 0.66 0.46
N GLY A 514 -49.21 0.93 1.72
CA GLY A 514 -49.69 0.17 2.87
C GLY A 514 -51.20 0.26 3.08
N MET A 515 -51.88 1.27 2.52
CA MET A 515 -53.34 1.37 2.56
C MET A 515 -54.05 0.55 1.49
N LYS A 516 -53.36 -0.01 0.49
CA LYS A 516 -54.01 -0.72 -0.63
C LYS A 516 -54.56 -2.08 -0.16
N PRO A 517 -55.89 -2.30 -0.21
CA PRO A 517 -56.50 -3.54 0.25
C PRO A 517 -56.52 -4.55 -0.91
N ASN A 518 -55.38 -5.15 -1.26
CA ASN A 518 -55.31 -6.17 -2.30
C ASN A 518 -54.38 -7.33 -1.90
N PRO A 519 -54.93 -8.54 -1.67
CA PRO A 519 -54.12 -9.72 -1.31
C PRO A 519 -53.04 -10.10 -2.32
N LEU A 520 -53.19 -9.73 -3.59
CA LEU A 520 -52.19 -10.00 -4.64
C LEU A 520 -50.92 -9.17 -4.48
N LEU A 521 -50.97 -8.09 -3.69
CA LEU A 521 -49.80 -7.29 -3.35
C LEU A 521 -49.03 -7.86 -2.14
N GLY A 522 -49.50 -8.96 -1.54
CA GLY A 522 -48.97 -9.48 -0.28
C GLY A 522 -49.48 -8.68 0.94
N ASP A 523 -48.76 -8.77 2.06
CA ASP A 523 -49.11 -8.04 3.28
C ASP A 523 -48.62 -6.57 3.20
N THR A 524 -49.42 -5.73 2.54
CA THR A 524 -49.13 -4.29 2.38
C THR A 524 -49.09 -3.57 3.73
N ARG A 525 -49.86 -4.01 4.74
CA ARG A 525 -49.89 -3.43 6.08
C ARG A 525 -48.60 -3.71 6.84
N ALA A 526 -48.03 -4.92 6.73
CA ALA A 526 -46.75 -5.23 7.36
C ALA A 526 -45.60 -4.34 6.86
N ARG A 527 -45.64 -3.88 5.60
CA ARG A 527 -44.63 -2.98 5.03
C ARG A 527 -44.61 -1.59 5.66
N LEU A 528 -45.67 -1.17 6.33
CA LEU A 528 -45.70 0.10 7.08
C LEU A 528 -44.73 0.11 8.27
N ALA A 529 -44.26 -1.05 8.72
CA ALA A 529 -43.26 -1.15 9.79
C ALA A 529 -41.97 -0.38 9.47
N SER A 530 -41.62 -0.17 8.19
CA SER A 530 -40.46 0.63 7.81
C SER A 530 -40.58 2.10 8.24
N LEU A 531 -41.80 2.63 8.40
CA LEU A 531 -42.03 4.01 8.85
C LEU A 531 -41.68 4.21 10.34
N SER A 532 -41.71 3.14 11.16
CA SER A 532 -41.39 3.20 12.59
C SER A 532 -39.92 3.56 12.88
N GLN A 533 -39.07 3.56 11.86
CA GLN A 533 -37.66 3.97 11.96
C GLN A 533 -37.48 5.49 11.83
N HIS A 534 -38.54 6.24 11.51
CA HIS A 534 -38.49 7.67 11.21
C HIS A 534 -39.42 8.46 12.14
N ASP A 535 -38.99 9.64 12.57
CA ASP A 535 -39.89 10.59 13.19
C ASP A 535 -40.63 11.38 12.10
N LEU A 536 -41.91 11.09 11.90
CA LEU A 536 -42.72 11.70 10.83
C LEU A 536 -43.27 13.09 11.21
N SER A 537 -42.84 13.68 12.34
CA SER A 537 -43.37 14.95 12.85
C SER A 537 -43.24 16.11 11.85
N PHE A 538 -42.28 16.03 10.94
CA PHE A 538 -42.06 17.01 9.87
C PHE A 538 -42.99 16.85 8.65
N ASP A 539 -43.72 15.73 8.52
CA ASP A 539 -44.57 15.41 7.38
C ASP A 539 -46.04 15.23 7.82
N THR A 540 -46.76 16.36 7.86
CA THR A 540 -48.15 16.39 8.29
C THR A 540 -49.09 15.62 7.35
N GLU A 541 -48.77 15.52 6.05
CA GLU A 541 -49.62 14.79 5.10
C GLU A 541 -49.59 13.29 5.40
N THR A 542 -48.39 12.71 5.53
CA THR A 542 -48.23 11.28 5.85
C THR A 542 -48.84 10.95 7.21
N VAL A 543 -48.61 11.79 8.22
CA VAL A 543 -49.22 11.61 9.56
C VAL A 543 -50.75 11.64 9.47
N ASN A 544 -51.33 12.58 8.74
CA ASN A 544 -52.79 12.68 8.59
C ASN A 544 -53.40 11.46 7.91
N VAL A 545 -52.74 10.91 6.88
CA VAL A 545 -53.17 9.66 6.22
C VAL A 545 -53.21 8.51 7.24
N LEU A 546 -52.13 8.32 8.00
CA LEU A 546 -52.02 7.25 9.00
C LEU A 546 -53.04 7.41 10.14
N VAL A 547 -53.15 8.62 10.69
CA VAL A 547 -54.11 8.95 11.77
C VAL A 547 -55.55 8.71 11.33
N LYS A 548 -55.91 9.17 10.12
CA LYS A 548 -57.24 8.97 9.56
C LYS A 548 -57.56 7.48 9.46
N THR A 549 -56.64 6.69 8.89
CA THR A 549 -56.86 5.25 8.72
C THR A 549 -56.91 4.50 10.06
N ILE A 550 -56.09 4.88 11.06
CA ILE A 550 -56.21 4.31 12.41
C ILE A 550 -57.63 4.51 12.95
N ARG A 551 -58.17 5.74 12.85
CA ARG A 551 -59.53 6.05 13.32
C ARG A 551 -60.61 5.24 12.62
N GLU A 552 -60.44 5.00 11.31
CA GLU A 552 -61.37 4.18 10.52
C GLU A 552 -61.29 2.69 10.87
N ASP A 553 -60.09 2.18 11.19
CA ASP A 553 -59.85 0.77 11.49
C ASP A 553 -60.08 0.40 12.97
N LEU A 554 -60.24 1.38 13.87
CA LEU A 554 -60.49 1.14 15.29
C LEU A 554 -61.82 0.39 15.51
N PRO A 555 -61.88 -0.55 16.48
CA PRO A 555 -63.12 -1.27 16.80
C PRO A 555 -64.23 -0.33 17.26
N THR A 556 -65.44 -0.48 16.73
CA THR A 556 -66.62 0.26 17.21
C THR A 556 -67.28 -0.46 18.38
N LYS A 557 -67.57 0.26 19.47
CA LYS A 557 -68.40 -0.25 20.58
C LYS A 557 -69.88 -0.08 20.22
N VAL A 558 -70.60 -1.20 20.06
CA VAL A 558 -72.05 -1.21 19.83
C VAL A 558 -72.71 -1.97 20.99
N PHE A 559 -73.55 -1.29 21.77
CA PHE A 559 -74.20 -1.81 22.99
C PHE A 559 -73.23 -2.49 23.98
N GLY A 560 -72.07 -1.89 24.24
CA GLY A 560 -71.07 -2.43 25.16
C GLY A 560 -70.31 -3.66 24.66
N LYS A 561 -70.61 -4.17 23.46
CA LYS A 561 -69.86 -5.23 22.78
C LYS A 561 -68.99 -4.62 21.68
N LEU A 562 -67.74 -5.05 21.61
CA LEU A 562 -66.79 -4.63 20.59
C LEU A 562 -66.99 -5.45 19.32
N ILE A 563 -67.22 -4.76 18.20
CA ILE A 563 -67.22 -5.37 16.87
C ILE A 563 -65.80 -5.24 16.33
N ALA A 564 -65.12 -6.38 16.16
CA ALA A 564 -63.77 -6.40 15.61
C ALA A 564 -63.76 -6.04 14.12
N THR A 565 -62.96 -5.06 13.74
CA THR A 565 -62.70 -4.73 12.33
C THR A 565 -61.86 -5.85 11.70
N ARG A 566 -62.10 -6.19 10.42
CA ARG A 566 -61.30 -7.21 9.69
C ARG A 566 -59.86 -6.79 9.41
N GLN A 567 -59.50 -5.52 9.63
CA GLN A 567 -58.17 -4.96 9.37
C GLN A 567 -57.41 -4.74 10.69
N GLN A 568 -56.09 -4.87 10.68
CA GLN A 568 -55.24 -4.84 11.87
C GLN A 568 -54.62 -3.45 12.08
N PRO A 569 -55.17 -2.59 12.95
CA PRO A 569 -54.62 -1.26 13.24
C PRO A 569 -53.27 -1.30 13.98
N LEU A 570 -52.86 -2.46 14.49
CA LEU A 570 -51.58 -2.65 15.19
C LEU A 570 -50.37 -2.19 14.36
N ARG A 571 -50.35 -2.51 13.06
CA ARG A 571 -49.26 -2.11 12.15
C ARG A 571 -49.21 -0.61 11.90
N LEU A 572 -50.36 0.07 11.98
CA LEU A 572 -50.43 1.53 11.85
C LEU A 572 -49.94 2.23 13.12
N ILE A 573 -50.27 1.67 14.30
CA ILE A 573 -49.76 2.16 15.58
C ILE A 573 -48.23 1.97 15.63
N GLU A 574 -47.74 0.81 15.20
CA GLU A 574 -46.30 0.54 15.05
C GLU A 574 -45.61 1.57 14.14
N ALA A 575 -46.19 1.87 12.97
CA ALA A 575 -45.66 2.84 12.02
C ALA A 575 -45.52 4.27 12.59
N LEU A 576 -46.39 4.66 13.53
CA LEU A 576 -46.34 5.98 14.19
C LEU A 576 -45.58 5.98 15.53
N SER A 577 -45.06 4.85 15.99
CA SER A 577 -44.50 4.70 17.35
C SER A 577 -43.24 5.54 17.64
N SER A 578 -42.57 6.04 16.60
CA SER A 578 -41.40 6.93 16.64
C SER A 578 -41.74 8.40 16.39
N THR A 579 -43.00 8.72 16.05
CA THR A 579 -43.40 10.05 15.59
C THR A 579 -43.76 10.96 16.76
N ARG A 580 -43.00 12.05 16.93
CA ARG A 580 -43.17 13.01 18.03
C ARG A 580 -44.05 14.17 17.60
N SER A 581 -45.35 13.94 17.56
CA SER A 581 -46.33 14.97 17.23
C SER A 581 -47.46 14.97 18.24
N GLU A 582 -47.91 16.16 18.64
CA GLU A 582 -49.05 16.34 19.54
C GLU A 582 -50.30 15.61 19.03
N VAL A 583 -50.48 15.55 17.70
CA VAL A 583 -51.61 14.84 17.06
C VAL A 583 -51.53 13.33 17.30
N VAL A 584 -50.32 12.76 17.23
CA VAL A 584 -50.07 11.32 17.41
C VAL A 584 -50.16 10.95 18.89
N GLU A 585 -49.58 11.75 19.78
CA GLU A 585 -49.64 11.53 21.23
C GLU A 585 -51.09 11.59 21.75
N LYS A 586 -51.88 12.59 21.29
CA LYS A 586 -53.31 12.67 21.61
C LYS A 586 -54.07 11.46 21.10
N LEU A 587 -53.84 11.04 19.85
CA LEU A 587 -54.47 9.85 19.30
C LEU A 587 -54.16 8.59 20.13
N PHE A 588 -52.90 8.36 20.48
CA PHE A 588 -52.52 7.19 21.28
C PHE A 588 -53.09 7.25 22.69
N ALA A 589 -53.12 8.42 23.33
CA ALA A 589 -53.75 8.59 24.64
C ALA A 589 -55.26 8.26 24.59
N GLU A 590 -55.97 8.75 23.57
CA GLU A 590 -57.38 8.43 23.34
C GLU A 590 -57.62 6.92 23.11
N ILE A 591 -56.71 6.25 22.40
CA ILE A 591 -56.78 4.80 22.17
C ILE A 591 -56.56 4.02 23.47
N VAL A 592 -55.58 4.42 24.29
CA VAL A 592 -55.31 3.81 25.61
C VAL A 592 -56.51 3.97 26.53
N GLU A 593 -57.11 5.17 26.59
CA GLU A 593 -58.30 5.44 27.41
C GLU A 593 -59.50 4.57 27.01
N LYS A 594 -59.75 4.44 25.70
CA LYS A 594 -60.95 3.74 25.18
C LYS A 594 -60.78 2.22 25.08
N PHE A 595 -59.55 1.74 24.91
CA PHE A 595 -59.24 0.34 24.55
C PHE A 595 -58.06 -0.28 25.35
N GLY A 596 -57.70 0.24 26.53
CA GLY A 596 -56.52 -0.18 27.31
C GLY A 596 -56.39 -1.70 27.55
N ASP A 597 -57.50 -2.42 27.69
CA ASP A 597 -57.51 -3.88 27.93
C ASP A 597 -57.31 -4.72 26.65
N HIS A 598 -57.25 -4.09 25.46
CA HIS A 598 -57.08 -4.75 24.17
C HIS A 598 -55.67 -4.59 23.60
N ASP A 599 -55.31 -5.42 22.63
CA ASP A 599 -53.98 -5.38 21.97
C ASP A 599 -53.64 -4.00 21.39
N VAL A 600 -54.64 -3.31 20.83
CA VAL A 600 -54.48 -1.96 20.27
C VAL A 600 -54.18 -0.90 21.34
N GLY A 601 -54.82 -1.00 22.51
CA GLY A 601 -54.54 -0.13 23.65
C GLY A 601 -53.16 -0.41 24.25
N ARG A 602 -52.79 -1.69 24.38
CA ARG A 602 -51.43 -2.09 24.81
C ARG A 602 -50.34 -1.58 23.86
N ALA A 603 -50.55 -1.70 22.55
CA ALA A 603 -49.60 -1.21 21.54
C ALA A 603 -49.45 0.33 21.60
N ALA A 604 -50.55 1.06 21.74
CA ALA A 604 -50.53 2.52 21.88
C ALA A 604 -49.85 2.96 23.19
N ALA A 605 -50.07 2.26 24.30
CA ALA A 605 -49.40 2.51 25.58
C ALA A 605 -47.89 2.27 25.48
N ALA A 606 -47.47 1.19 24.82
CA ALA A 606 -46.05 0.89 24.58
C ALA A 606 -45.38 1.96 23.70
N ALA A 607 -46.08 2.43 22.65
CA ALA A 607 -45.60 3.53 21.81
C ALA A 607 -45.41 4.83 22.60
N LEU A 608 -46.39 5.22 23.43
CA LEU A 608 -46.27 6.40 24.32
C LEU A 608 -45.10 6.28 25.31
N ALA A 609 -44.89 5.09 25.89
CA ALA A 609 -43.77 4.84 26.79
C ALA A 609 -42.41 4.95 26.08
N ASN A 610 -42.32 4.44 24.85
CA ASN A 610 -41.11 4.57 24.01
C ASN A 610 -40.78 6.05 23.74
N LEU A 611 -41.78 6.83 23.31
CA LEU A 611 -41.64 8.27 23.05
C LEU A 611 -41.13 9.03 24.30
N ALA A 612 -41.64 8.69 25.49
CA ALA A 612 -41.19 9.28 26.75
C ALA A 612 -39.74 8.90 27.13
N SER A 613 -39.30 7.68 26.81
CA SER A 613 -37.95 7.18 27.13
C SER A 613 -36.87 7.82 26.26
N LEU A 614 -37.15 8.03 24.96
CA LEU A 614 -36.23 8.68 24.03
C LEU A 614 -35.96 10.16 24.38
N GLY A 615 -36.80 10.78 25.23
CA GLY A 615 -36.56 12.10 25.80
C GLY A 615 -35.50 12.14 26.91
N LYS A 616 -35.20 11.00 27.57
CA LYS A 616 -34.28 10.92 28.73
C LYS A 616 -32.84 10.49 28.39
N ALA A 617 -32.62 9.82 27.24
CA ALA A 617 -31.34 9.19 26.89
C ALA A 617 -30.21 10.17 26.50
N LYS A 618 -30.51 11.45 26.21
CA LYS A 618 -29.52 12.44 25.75
C LYS A 618 -28.51 12.90 26.81
N GLY A 619 -28.59 12.39 28.04
CA GLY A 619 -27.83 12.90 29.20
C GLY A 619 -26.81 11.95 29.85
N ARG A 620 -26.54 10.74 29.33
CA ARG A 620 -25.82 9.71 30.12
C ARG A 620 -24.61 9.02 29.47
N GLU A 621 -24.19 9.40 28.27
CA GLU A 621 -23.00 8.80 27.62
C GLU A 621 -21.77 9.73 27.71
N ALA A 622 -21.03 9.64 28.81
CA ALA A 622 -19.66 10.18 28.88
C ALA A 622 -18.84 9.38 29.90
N GLN A 623 -17.74 8.76 29.44
CA GLN A 623 -16.61 8.13 30.19
C GLN A 623 -16.37 6.63 29.94
N ALA A 624 -16.29 6.22 28.67
CA ALA A 624 -15.50 5.06 28.26
C ALA A 624 -14.55 5.50 27.13
N ALA A 625 -13.34 4.94 27.07
CA ALA A 625 -12.46 5.15 25.92
C ALA A 625 -13.16 4.63 24.67
N THR A 626 -13.29 5.47 23.64
CA THR A 626 -14.08 5.13 22.45
C THR A 626 -13.24 4.55 21.32
N LEU A 627 -11.92 4.70 21.38
CA LEU A 627 -11.00 4.16 20.37
C LEU A 627 -9.69 3.72 21.03
N THR A 628 -9.28 2.48 20.76
CA THR A 628 -8.02 1.89 21.24
C THR A 628 -7.40 1.06 20.13
N GLY A 629 -6.08 0.95 20.07
CA GLY A 629 -5.40 0.16 19.05
C GLY A 629 -3.91 0.00 19.29
N ASP A 630 -3.24 -0.66 18.35
CA ASP A 630 -1.81 -0.97 18.40
C ASP A 630 -1.04 -0.10 17.40
N LEU A 631 0.01 0.57 17.87
CA LEU A 631 0.84 1.49 17.11
C LEU A 631 1.76 0.78 16.09
N GLU A 632 1.99 -0.53 16.23
CA GLU A 632 2.75 -1.32 15.25
C GLU A 632 1.96 -1.52 13.95
N PHE A 633 0.63 -1.65 14.08
CA PHE A 633 -0.27 -1.78 12.93
C PHE A 633 -0.84 -0.44 12.48
N PHE A 634 -0.90 0.54 13.38
CA PHE A 634 -1.49 1.84 13.16
C PHE A 634 -0.58 2.94 13.69
N ALA A 635 0.39 3.35 12.87
CA ALA A 635 1.42 4.31 13.27
C ALA A 635 0.82 5.64 13.76
N LEU A 636 1.51 6.30 14.70
CA LEU A 636 1.10 7.59 15.28
C LEU A 636 0.73 8.66 14.23
N PRO A 637 1.47 8.83 13.11
CA PRO A 637 1.07 9.79 12.07
C PRO A 637 -0.32 9.50 11.47
N SER A 638 -0.64 8.23 11.16
CA SER A 638 -1.96 7.83 10.64
C SER A 638 -3.06 8.10 11.66
N LEU A 639 -2.79 7.89 12.95
CA LEU A 639 -3.74 8.21 14.03
C LEU A 639 -4.03 9.70 14.09
N MET A 640 -2.99 10.54 14.04
CA MET A 640 -3.16 11.99 14.06
C MET A 640 -3.94 12.47 12.84
N GLN A 641 -3.66 11.95 11.65
CA GLN A 641 -4.41 12.28 10.43
C GLN A 641 -5.89 11.88 10.56
N SER A 642 -6.18 10.67 11.04
CA SER A 642 -7.56 10.20 11.23
C SER A 642 -8.34 11.06 12.22
N LEU A 643 -7.71 11.52 13.30
CA LEU A 643 -8.31 12.43 14.27
C LEU A 643 -8.56 13.83 13.67
N ALA A 644 -7.70 14.29 12.75
CA ALA A 644 -7.94 15.51 11.98
C ALA A 644 -9.17 15.38 11.07
N GLU A 645 -9.23 14.33 10.26
CA GLU A 645 -10.31 14.07 9.31
C GLU A 645 -11.67 13.93 10.00
N THR A 646 -11.69 13.28 11.16
CA THR A 646 -12.90 13.09 11.99
C THR A 646 -13.22 14.29 12.89
N GLN A 647 -12.40 15.34 12.86
CA GLN A 647 -12.52 16.54 13.71
C GLN A 647 -12.63 16.18 15.21
N ALA A 648 -11.90 15.16 15.65
CA ALA A 648 -12.02 14.61 16.99
C ALA A 648 -11.50 15.59 18.07
N THR A 649 -12.14 15.58 19.24
CA THR A 649 -11.72 16.34 20.43
C THR A 649 -11.52 15.41 21.61
N GLY A 650 -10.33 15.43 22.21
CA GLY A 650 -10.01 14.53 23.32
C GLY A 650 -8.52 14.35 23.55
N ILE A 651 -8.19 13.36 24.38
CA ILE A 651 -6.81 13.03 24.75
C ILE A 651 -6.46 11.66 24.17
N VAL A 652 -5.34 11.59 23.44
CA VAL A 652 -4.67 10.35 23.08
C VAL A 652 -3.59 10.05 24.11
N THR A 653 -3.62 8.86 24.69
CA THR A 653 -2.55 8.33 25.54
C THR A 653 -1.82 7.24 24.78
N LEU A 654 -0.50 7.36 24.66
CA LEU A 654 0.38 6.35 24.09
C LEU A 654 1.01 5.53 25.22
N SER A 655 1.12 4.23 25.01
CA SER A 655 1.67 3.29 25.97
C SER A 655 2.64 2.33 25.29
N ASN A 656 3.71 1.96 26.00
CA ASN A 656 4.65 0.95 25.51
C ASN A 656 4.05 -0.48 25.64
N LYS A 657 4.77 -1.50 25.15
CA LYS A 657 4.36 -2.92 25.28
C LYS A 657 4.14 -3.40 26.72
N GLN A 658 4.68 -2.70 27.71
CA GLN A 658 4.52 -2.99 29.13
C GLN A 658 3.32 -2.25 29.76
N GLY A 659 2.56 -1.49 28.97
CA GLY A 659 1.40 -0.71 29.42
C GLY A 659 1.75 0.60 30.12
N GLN A 660 3.03 0.98 30.17
CA GLN A 660 3.46 2.24 30.76
C GLN A 660 3.21 3.40 29.79
N THR A 661 2.67 4.52 30.28
CA THR A 661 2.43 5.72 29.48
C THR A 661 3.74 6.30 28.95
N SER A 662 3.88 6.34 27.63
CA SER A 662 5.02 6.94 26.93
C SER A 662 4.77 8.39 26.52
N GLY A 663 3.51 8.78 26.31
CA GLY A 663 3.18 10.16 25.98
C GLY A 663 1.69 10.43 25.93
N LYS A 664 1.32 11.71 25.92
CA LYS A 664 -0.07 12.18 25.77
C LYS A 664 -0.15 13.28 24.73
N LEU A 665 -1.18 13.26 23.90
CA LEU A 665 -1.49 14.29 22.93
C LEU A 665 -2.92 14.78 23.13
N LEU A 666 -3.11 16.09 23.02
CA LEU A 666 -4.39 16.77 23.18
C LEU A 666 -4.86 17.33 21.84
N PHE A 667 -6.09 17.00 21.48
CA PHE A 667 -6.73 17.44 20.23
C PHE A 667 -8.01 18.24 20.50
N LEU A 668 -8.24 19.27 19.70
CA LEU A 668 -9.46 20.09 19.71
C LEU A 668 -9.94 20.28 18.27
N ASN A 669 -11.13 19.77 17.96
CA ASN A 669 -11.74 19.80 16.63
C ASN A 669 -10.79 19.32 15.52
N GLY A 670 -10.06 18.22 15.77
CA GLY A 670 -9.08 17.66 14.84
C GLY A 670 -7.76 18.43 14.74
N LYS A 671 -7.56 19.49 15.54
CA LYS A 671 -6.31 20.26 15.59
C LYS A 671 -5.46 19.85 16.79
N PHE A 672 -4.15 19.89 16.63
CA PHE A 672 -3.20 19.64 17.71
C PHE A 672 -3.16 20.82 18.68
N VAL A 673 -3.13 20.57 19.98
CA VAL A 673 -3.07 21.65 20.99
C VAL A 673 -1.82 21.55 21.86
N ASP A 674 -1.57 20.38 22.44
CA ASP A 674 -0.49 20.17 23.40
C ASP A 674 -0.07 18.70 23.40
N ALA A 675 1.17 18.43 23.79
CA ALA A 675 1.68 17.10 24.02
C ALA A 675 2.57 17.06 25.26
N GLN A 676 2.73 15.86 25.82
CA GLN A 676 3.68 15.61 26.89
C GLN A 676 4.35 14.25 26.69
N THR A 677 5.68 14.23 26.76
CA THR A 677 6.49 13.01 26.81
C THR A 677 7.69 13.26 27.72
N GLY A 678 7.87 12.43 28.74
CA GLY A 678 8.86 12.70 29.80
C GLY A 678 8.69 14.10 30.41
N HIS A 679 9.77 14.90 30.38
CA HIS A 679 9.83 16.30 30.81
C HIS A 679 9.45 17.30 29.71
N LEU A 680 9.39 16.87 28.44
CA LEU A 680 9.04 17.73 27.31
C LEU A 680 7.53 18.02 27.28
N ARG A 681 7.17 19.22 26.80
CA ARG A 681 5.78 19.66 26.61
C ARG A 681 5.60 20.39 25.28
N GLY A 682 4.35 20.58 24.86
CA GLY A 682 4.02 21.35 23.68
C GLY A 682 4.51 20.68 22.40
N ILE A 683 4.98 21.49 21.47
CA ILE A 683 5.36 21.03 20.12
C ILE A 683 6.61 20.15 20.13
N ASP A 684 7.59 20.42 21.00
CA ASP A 684 8.81 19.61 21.13
C ASP A 684 8.48 18.19 21.61
N ALA A 685 7.50 18.05 22.53
CA ALA A 685 7.02 16.74 22.96
C ALA A 685 6.35 15.95 21.83
N MET A 686 5.61 16.65 20.97
CA MET A 686 4.97 16.04 19.81
C MET A 686 6.02 15.59 18.78
N TYR A 687 7.00 16.45 18.45
CA TYR A 687 8.07 16.08 17.54
C TYR A 687 8.92 14.92 18.07
N GLN A 688 9.27 14.93 19.37
CA GLN A 688 9.98 13.82 20.01
C GLN A 688 9.28 12.46 19.83
N LEU A 689 7.94 12.44 19.89
CA LEU A 689 7.14 11.21 19.69
C LEU A 689 7.10 10.75 18.23
N LEU A 690 7.24 11.65 17.26
CA LEU A 690 7.35 11.34 15.83
C LEU A 690 8.78 10.93 15.44
N GLU A 691 9.78 11.61 16.00
CA GLU A 691 11.20 11.33 15.84
C GLU A 691 11.58 9.94 16.39
N ARG A 692 11.04 9.57 17.55
CA ARG A 692 11.24 8.27 18.18
C ARG A 692 9.89 7.57 18.41
N PRO A 693 9.37 6.84 17.38
CA PRO A 693 8.09 6.17 17.48
C PRO A 693 8.04 5.17 18.63
N VAL A 694 6.96 5.23 19.41
CA VAL A 694 6.72 4.31 20.52
C VAL A 694 6.15 2.99 19.98
N THR A 695 6.71 1.85 20.39
CA THR A 695 6.13 0.52 20.16
C THR A 695 5.16 0.16 21.29
N GLY A 696 3.89 -0.11 20.98
CA GLY A 696 2.86 -0.47 21.96
C GLY A 696 1.46 -0.03 21.53
N GLY A 697 0.61 0.38 22.47
CA GLY A 697 -0.79 0.71 22.20
C GLY A 697 -1.14 2.19 22.37
N PHE A 698 -2.29 2.59 21.84
CA PHE A 698 -2.90 3.89 22.08
C PHE A 698 -4.33 3.76 22.61
N ALA A 699 -4.76 4.78 23.35
CA ALA A 699 -6.15 4.94 23.78
C ALA A 699 -6.59 6.40 23.62
N PHE A 700 -7.71 6.62 22.95
CA PHE A 700 -8.35 7.92 22.79
C PHE A 700 -9.59 8.01 23.67
N VAL A 701 -9.64 9.09 24.45
CA VAL A 701 -10.77 9.43 25.33
C VAL A 701 -11.37 10.75 24.83
N PRO A 702 -12.59 10.73 24.27
CA PRO A 702 -13.27 11.95 23.84
C PRO A 702 -13.50 12.88 25.03
N GLN A 703 -13.34 14.17 24.80
CA GLN A 703 -13.70 15.20 25.77
C GLN A 703 -14.58 16.25 25.11
N PRO A 704 -15.63 16.75 25.81
CA PRO A 704 -16.36 17.91 25.33
C PRO A 704 -15.40 19.08 25.12
N PRO A 705 -15.51 19.86 24.02
CA PRO A 705 -14.62 20.99 23.73
C PRO A 705 -14.48 21.98 24.91
N LEU A 706 -15.57 22.20 25.66
CA LEU A 706 -15.61 23.07 26.84
C LEU A 706 -14.73 22.60 28.01
N ASN A 707 -14.40 21.31 28.06
CA ASN A 707 -13.56 20.73 29.12
C ASN A 707 -12.06 20.76 28.79
N VAL A 708 -11.73 21.10 27.54
CA VAL A 708 -10.34 21.16 27.06
C VAL A 708 -9.78 22.53 27.42
N LYS A 709 -9.09 22.62 28.57
CA LYS A 709 -8.41 23.85 29.03
C LYS A 709 -7.05 23.97 28.35
N THR A 710 -6.87 24.97 27.49
CA THR A 710 -5.62 25.14 26.72
C THR A 710 -5.05 26.54 26.92
N LYS A 711 -3.72 26.64 26.97
CA LYS A 711 -2.98 27.91 26.94
C LYS A 711 -2.40 28.22 25.55
N SER A 712 -2.41 27.23 24.66
CA SER A 712 -1.80 27.27 23.33
C SER A 712 -2.87 27.32 22.25
N GLU A 713 -2.55 27.96 21.13
CA GLU A 713 -3.41 28.00 19.95
C GLU A 713 -3.42 26.64 19.23
N PRO A 714 -4.59 26.15 18.77
CA PRO A 714 -4.66 24.89 18.01
C PRO A 714 -3.97 24.98 16.64
N LEU A 715 -3.11 24.01 16.35
CA LEU A 715 -2.30 23.92 15.13
C LEU A 715 -2.84 22.85 14.17
N ASP A 716 -2.70 23.10 12.87
CA ASP A 716 -3.09 22.14 11.84
C ASP A 716 -2.11 20.95 11.77
N ILE A 717 -2.66 19.73 11.70
CA ILE A 717 -1.90 18.49 11.86
C ILE A 717 -0.94 18.23 10.69
N MET A 718 -1.35 18.50 9.44
CA MET A 718 -0.57 18.07 8.27
C MET A 718 0.83 18.70 8.21
N GLY A 719 0.94 20.00 8.52
CA GLY A 719 2.24 20.68 8.56
C GLY A 719 3.16 20.10 9.64
N LEU A 720 2.60 19.77 10.80
CA LEU A 720 3.33 19.14 11.91
C LEU A 720 3.79 17.72 11.56
N LEU A 721 2.96 16.94 10.87
CA LEU A 721 3.31 15.58 10.45
C LEU A 721 4.44 15.58 9.42
N PHE A 722 4.39 16.45 8.41
CA PHE A 722 5.46 16.54 7.42
C PHE A 722 6.79 16.96 8.05
N GLU A 723 6.77 17.93 8.96
CA GLU A 723 7.97 18.34 9.68
C GLU A 723 8.49 17.22 10.60
N GLY A 724 7.62 16.55 11.36
CA GLY A 724 8.04 15.47 12.26
C GLY A 724 8.64 14.27 11.51
N ILE A 725 8.11 13.96 10.33
CA ILE A 725 8.65 12.92 9.46
C ILE A 725 10.03 13.32 8.91
N ARG A 726 10.18 14.57 8.43
CA ARG A 726 11.49 15.09 8.00
C ARG A 726 12.51 14.97 9.13
N ARG A 727 12.13 15.36 10.34
CA ARG A 727 12.99 15.27 11.54
C ARG A 727 13.34 13.84 11.90
N HIS A 728 12.42 12.88 11.76
CA HIS A 728 12.72 11.46 11.99
C HIS A 728 13.82 10.96 11.05
N ASP A 729 13.72 11.25 9.75
CA ASP A 729 14.69 10.82 8.76
C ASP A 729 16.07 11.47 9.00
N GLU A 730 16.10 12.78 9.26
CA GLU A 730 17.34 13.50 9.54
C GLU A 730 17.96 13.12 10.89
N LEU A 731 17.15 12.84 11.92
CA LEU A 731 17.64 12.32 13.21
C LEU A 731 18.33 10.98 13.02
N ARG A 732 17.79 10.07 12.20
CA ARG A 732 18.43 8.79 11.90
C ARG A 732 19.81 8.97 11.26
N GLN A 733 19.97 9.96 10.38
CA GLN A 733 21.28 10.31 9.82
C GLN A 733 22.22 10.88 10.89
N ALA A 734 21.72 11.78 11.75
CA ALA A 734 22.52 12.37 12.81
C ALA A 734 22.98 11.32 13.84
N VAL A 735 22.14 10.34 14.18
CA VAL A 735 22.46 9.23 15.09
C VAL A 735 23.59 8.34 14.55
N ILE A 736 23.75 8.26 13.23
CA ILE A 736 24.86 7.50 12.63
C ILE A 736 26.18 8.22 12.85
N LEU A 737 26.23 9.54 12.77
CA LEU A 737 27.45 10.31 13.08
C LEU A 737 27.69 10.40 14.59
N VAL A 738 26.62 10.65 15.33
CA VAL A 738 26.61 10.87 16.77
C VAL A 738 25.73 9.78 17.37
N PRO A 739 26.24 8.56 17.66
CA PRO A 739 25.48 7.49 18.28
C PRO A 739 25.34 7.71 19.78
N ASP A 740 24.44 6.96 20.41
CA ASP A 740 24.09 7.08 21.83
C ASP A 740 25.29 6.93 22.77
N ASP A 741 26.22 6.05 22.43
CA ASP A 741 27.37 5.74 23.26
C ASP A 741 28.61 6.62 22.99
N LEU A 742 28.52 7.56 22.04
CA LEU A 742 29.63 8.46 21.72
C LEU A 742 29.86 9.44 22.88
N ALA A 743 31.11 9.56 23.31
CA ALA A 743 31.57 10.61 24.21
C ALA A 743 32.40 11.63 23.43
N LEU A 744 32.20 12.92 23.69
CA LEU A 744 32.83 14.01 22.95
C LEU A 744 33.60 14.95 23.89
N GLN A 745 34.64 15.57 23.35
CA GLN A 745 35.44 16.59 24.03
C GLN A 745 35.68 17.81 23.13
N PRO A 746 35.84 19.01 23.70
CA PRO A 746 36.08 20.22 22.91
C PRO A 746 37.49 20.24 22.32
N THR A 747 37.63 20.90 21.17
CA THR A 747 38.92 21.18 20.53
C THR A 747 39.28 22.67 20.66
N SER A 748 40.34 23.10 19.95
CA SER A 748 40.69 24.52 19.82
C SER A 748 39.81 25.29 18.83
N VAL A 749 38.95 24.60 18.05
CA VAL A 749 38.05 25.22 17.08
C VAL A 749 36.79 25.71 17.77
N LYS A 750 36.38 26.94 17.47
CA LYS A 750 35.16 27.53 18.06
C LYS A 750 33.91 26.99 17.36
N PRO A 751 32.87 26.57 18.11
CA PRO A 751 31.61 26.12 17.52
C PRO A 751 30.85 27.28 16.88
N THR A 752 30.20 27.03 15.74
CA THR A 752 29.24 27.98 15.16
C THR A 752 27.79 27.57 15.48
N PRO A 753 26.85 28.54 15.56
CA PRO A 753 25.42 28.23 15.73
C PRO A 753 24.83 27.61 14.45
N ASP A 754 23.80 26.78 14.60
CA ASP A 754 23.03 26.26 13.46
C ASP A 754 22.01 27.32 12.97
N PRO A 755 21.88 27.57 11.65
CA PRO A 755 20.95 28.56 11.10
C PRO A 755 19.48 28.36 11.49
N GLU A 756 19.06 27.12 11.73
CA GLU A 756 17.69 26.79 12.11
C GLU A 756 17.51 26.75 13.64
N GLU A 757 18.59 26.76 14.40
CA GLU A 757 18.56 26.85 15.87
C GLU A 757 18.94 28.24 16.34
N ASN A 758 17.94 28.99 16.81
CA ASN A 758 18.11 30.37 17.24
C ASN A 758 17.94 30.55 18.75
N ASP A 759 17.68 29.49 19.52
CA ASP A 759 17.56 29.56 20.97
C ASP A 759 18.95 29.49 21.65
N PRO A 760 19.46 30.60 22.20
CA PRO A 760 20.78 30.63 22.82
C PRO A 760 20.87 29.78 24.09
N ALA A 761 19.74 29.51 24.76
CA ALA A 761 19.71 28.66 25.95
C ALA A 761 19.95 27.20 25.57
N VAL A 762 19.26 26.72 24.52
CA VAL A 762 19.43 25.36 23.97
C VAL A 762 20.86 25.18 23.48
N ILE A 763 21.38 26.11 22.66
CA ILE A 763 22.75 26.02 22.12
C ILE A 763 23.79 25.91 23.25
N ARG A 764 23.67 26.77 24.27
CA ARG A 764 24.59 26.77 25.42
C ARG A 764 24.49 25.48 26.23
N GLU A 765 23.27 25.02 26.52
CA GLU A 765 23.06 23.80 27.30
C GLU A 765 23.63 22.58 26.59
N VAL A 766 23.34 22.42 25.29
CA VAL A 766 23.85 21.30 24.48
C VAL A 766 25.37 21.35 24.39
N TRP A 767 25.99 22.52 24.22
CA TRP A 767 27.45 22.65 24.23
C TRP A 767 28.07 22.20 25.56
N VAL A 768 27.51 22.66 26.69
CA VAL A 768 28.01 22.29 28.03
C VAL A 768 27.92 20.78 28.26
N LYS A 769 26.83 20.14 27.82
CA LYS A 769 26.67 18.68 27.97
C LYS A 769 27.59 17.91 27.02
N ALA A 770 27.62 18.28 25.74
CA ALA A 770 28.41 17.60 24.71
C ALA A 770 29.92 17.71 24.93
N SER A 771 30.41 18.82 25.49
CA SER A 771 31.84 19.02 25.79
C SER A 771 32.32 18.33 27.08
N GLY A 772 31.42 17.66 27.80
CA GLY A 772 31.70 17.09 29.12
C GLY A 772 32.36 15.69 29.13
N GLY A 773 32.61 15.07 27.97
CA GLY A 773 33.22 13.74 27.91
C GLY A 773 32.30 12.58 28.33
N THR A 774 31.00 12.83 28.51
CA THR A 774 29.99 11.81 28.83
C THR A 774 29.25 11.32 27.58
N ARG A 775 28.65 10.13 27.65
CA ARG A 775 27.93 9.54 26.52
C ARG A 775 26.67 10.33 26.19
N VAL A 776 26.34 10.44 24.90
CA VAL A 776 25.16 11.21 24.46
C VAL A 776 23.86 10.70 25.11
N SER A 777 23.71 9.38 25.27
CA SER A 777 22.55 8.77 25.93
C SER A 777 22.32 9.26 27.36
N ASP A 778 23.39 9.64 28.05
CA ASP A 778 23.32 9.96 29.48
C ASP A 778 22.76 11.37 29.70
N TRP A 779 22.96 12.27 28.74
CA TRP A 779 22.62 13.69 28.88
C TRP A 779 21.58 14.21 27.89
N GLU A 780 21.41 13.60 26.72
CA GLU A 780 20.38 14.03 25.75
C GLU A 780 18.98 14.09 26.38
N PRO A 781 18.51 13.09 27.15
CA PRO A 781 17.19 13.14 27.78
C PRO A 781 17.05 14.20 28.88
N GLN A 782 18.13 14.90 29.25
CA GLN A 782 18.10 15.93 30.28
C GLN A 782 17.88 17.34 29.70
N VAL A 783 18.11 17.52 28.39
CA VAL A 783 17.98 18.81 27.72
C VAL A 783 16.51 19.09 27.46
N ALA A 784 16.08 20.35 27.63
CA ALA A 784 14.68 20.75 27.51
C ALA A 784 14.20 20.95 26.05
N THR A 785 14.62 20.09 25.12
CA THR A 785 14.15 20.10 23.73
C THR A 785 14.21 18.71 23.08
N ASP A 786 13.72 18.59 21.85
CA ASP A 786 13.67 17.34 21.08
C ASP A 786 15.05 16.83 20.63
N ALA A 787 15.14 15.50 20.41
CA ALA A 787 16.39 14.82 20.06
C ALA A 787 16.97 15.28 18.73
N TYR A 788 16.11 15.61 17.75
CA TYR A 788 16.54 16.13 16.45
C TYR A 788 17.36 17.43 16.59
N ARG A 789 16.83 18.44 17.29
CA ARG A 789 17.53 19.72 17.52
C ARG A 789 18.88 19.51 18.21
N ILE A 790 18.92 18.63 19.23
CA ILE A 790 20.15 18.31 19.97
C ILE A 790 21.19 17.66 19.06
N ARG A 791 20.83 16.56 18.38
CA ARG A 791 21.78 15.77 17.58
C ARG A 791 22.32 16.55 16.40
N ARG A 792 21.52 17.44 15.81
CA ARG A 792 21.94 18.30 14.69
C ARG A 792 23.04 19.29 15.10
N LEU A 793 22.92 19.92 16.27
CA LEU A 793 23.99 20.80 16.80
C LEU A 793 25.30 20.03 17.02
N VAL A 794 25.21 18.87 17.66
CA VAL A 794 26.39 18.03 17.95
C VAL A 794 27.04 17.55 16.67
N MET A 795 26.25 17.08 15.70
CA MET A 795 26.72 16.66 14.38
C MET A 795 27.47 17.79 13.68
N ARG A 796 26.92 19.01 13.69
CA ARG A 796 27.57 20.18 13.09
C ARG A 796 28.90 20.51 13.75
N TRP A 797 28.97 20.51 15.08
CA TRP A 797 30.22 20.80 15.79
C TRP A 797 31.27 19.71 15.60
N LEU A 798 30.85 18.47 15.39
CA LEU A 798 31.73 17.38 14.99
C LEU A 798 32.28 17.59 13.57
N GLU A 799 31.44 18.01 12.62
CA GLU A 799 31.85 18.32 11.23
C GLU A 799 32.81 19.51 11.13
N GLU A 800 32.61 20.53 11.96
CA GLU A 800 33.49 21.71 12.04
C GLU A 800 34.80 21.40 12.77
N GLY A 801 34.88 20.25 13.45
CA GLY A 801 36.01 19.86 14.29
C GLY A 801 36.06 20.63 15.62
N ALA A 802 34.98 21.28 16.05
CA ALA A 802 34.85 21.92 17.36
C ALA A 802 34.66 20.90 18.49
N LEU A 803 34.09 19.74 18.17
CA LEU A 803 34.05 18.55 19.00
C LEU A 803 34.82 17.41 18.32
N GLN A 804 35.40 16.53 19.12
CA GLN A 804 36.02 15.28 18.65
C GLN A 804 35.67 14.12 19.60
N PRO A 805 35.65 12.87 19.11
CA PRO A 805 35.48 11.69 19.97
C PRO A 805 36.52 11.66 21.09
N VAL A 806 36.09 11.22 22.28
CA VAL A 806 37.02 10.89 23.37
C VAL A 806 37.66 9.54 23.02
N VAL A 807 38.95 9.58 22.66
CA VAL A 807 39.73 8.36 22.47
C VAL A 807 39.99 7.75 23.85
N THR A 808 39.22 6.73 24.21
CA THR A 808 39.55 5.89 25.36
C THR A 808 40.74 5.02 24.98
N ALA A 809 41.91 5.34 25.55
CA ALA A 809 43.12 4.54 25.46
C ALA A 809 42.95 3.15 26.10
#